data_AF-A0A9J7BLU9-F1
#
_entry.id   AF-A0A9J7BLU9-F1
#
_cell.length_a   1.000
_cell.length_b   1.000
_cell.length_c   1.000
_cell.angle_alpha   90.00
_cell.angle_beta   90.00
_cell.angle_gamma   90.00
#
_symmetry.space_group_name_H-M   'P 1'
#
loop_
_entity.id
_entity.type
_entity.pdbx_description
1 polymer ?
#
loop_
_entity_poly.entity_id
_entity_poly.type
_entity_poly.pdbx_seq_one_letter_code
_entity_poly.pdbx_strand_id
1 'polypeptide(L)'
;MSAQGTLTMLRQVAALDNSIAKQGLPVDFEATVIFSRGFENLLFVQEGSDAIFVRPPSRDNYAPGDLIRIHGKTQNSFRPIALSDKITVTGHGELPKPVEASFWDLVKADLDCHRVTARGRVRSADMGNPHDGRVDTARLQLVTEGGHFEVDVNSGDRAALQGLLDAEVEVSGAAAGKFDDKMQQTGAVIYVARLDDIRVLKRDGKAIRDLPIMPMDRILEGHRVTDTSVRVKVHGTITYYQPAVAVVLQDGNKSLWIETHTRDNLTIGNQADATGYPDEHDRILTLADGEIRDLQIPGVVKPLEATWEQLAFWSTNTPVGHENDLVSIQGRLVTKVREPSQDEYVLDAGGRLFSAILRHAGRDVAPMAQLPVGAMVRVTGICTIPDLTAINPGGYVPFEILLRTQEDLLMIENPPLLSVRNLIILAGILLLIAVVAMIWGWRQERKVHHQADAMAQLEQRRSAILESINHARPLAEVLEHITELVSSSLNGAPCWIEVADGATLGRKPAAGAGPAITQELTSQSGVKLGKIHVATKLAAGLRALETGARVAVLAIETNRLYADLTYRSEFDALTDAHNRFSLDRALDKQVSRARTNATIFGLIYIDLDEFKQVNDEYGHHVGDLYLQEIAARLKRQLRPGDMLARLGGDEFAILVPDAHNRRVVEEIARRLESCFAAPAELEGNTLTGSASVGIAVYPEDGASSDELLKTADAAMYVKKKTRTSAKA
;
A
#
# COMPACT_ATOMS: atom_id res chain seq x y z
N MET A 1 -60.86 7.30 -35.48
CA MET A 1 -60.13 7.92 -36.61
C MET A 1 -61.12 8.70 -37.46
N SER A 2 -61.48 9.92 -37.05
CA SER A 2 -62.08 10.91 -37.93
C SER A 2 -60.93 11.74 -38.50
N ALA A 3 -60.76 11.72 -39.81
CA ALA A 3 -59.71 12.44 -40.51
C ALA A 3 -59.89 13.95 -40.33
N GLN A 4 -59.22 14.54 -39.34
CA GLN A 4 -58.93 15.97 -39.36
C GLN A 4 -57.93 16.18 -40.50
N GLY A 5 -58.36 16.88 -41.55
CA GLY A 5 -57.53 17.21 -42.72
C GLY A 5 -56.33 18.06 -42.33
N THR A 6 -55.38 18.21 -43.25
CA THR A 6 -54.20 19.07 -43.08
C THR A 6 -54.62 20.47 -42.67
N LEU A 7 -54.02 20.99 -41.60
CA LEU A 7 -54.24 22.35 -41.14
C LEU A 7 -53.43 23.30 -42.03
N THR A 8 -54.13 24.18 -42.75
CA THR A 8 -53.54 25.05 -43.78
C THR A 8 -53.49 26.52 -43.40
N MET A 9 -53.93 26.87 -42.20
CA MET A 9 -53.87 28.24 -41.66
C MET A 9 -53.25 28.22 -40.27
N LEU A 10 -52.45 29.24 -39.93
CA LEU A 10 -51.78 29.32 -38.62
C LEU A 10 -52.80 29.33 -37.48
N ARG A 11 -53.92 30.07 -37.62
CA ARG A 11 -55.04 30.10 -36.67
C ARG A 11 -55.55 28.70 -36.28
N GLN A 12 -55.58 27.77 -37.24
CA GLN A 12 -56.08 26.43 -36.97
C GLN A 12 -55.17 25.66 -36.02
N VAL A 13 -53.87 25.96 -36.01
CA VAL A 13 -52.91 25.39 -35.06
C VAL A 13 -53.00 26.12 -33.72
N ALA A 14 -53.03 27.46 -33.74
CA ALA A 14 -53.09 28.30 -32.54
C ALA A 14 -54.34 28.03 -31.67
N ALA A 15 -55.46 27.67 -32.30
CA ALA A 15 -56.74 27.41 -31.63
C ALA A 15 -56.91 25.96 -31.12
N LEU A 16 -55.91 25.08 -31.26
CA LEU A 16 -56.03 23.69 -30.82
C LEU A 16 -55.95 23.54 -29.31
N ASP A 17 -56.63 22.53 -28.78
CA ASP A 17 -56.31 22.00 -27.47
C ASP A 17 -55.07 21.10 -27.54
N ASN A 18 -54.26 21.12 -26.49
CA ASN A 18 -53.07 20.27 -26.38
C ASN A 18 -53.37 18.76 -26.49
N SER A 19 -54.57 18.33 -26.08
CA SER A 19 -55.02 16.93 -26.22
C SER A 19 -55.20 16.50 -27.69
N ILE A 20 -55.54 17.45 -28.56
CA ILE A 20 -55.68 17.26 -30.00
C ILE A 20 -54.32 17.44 -30.67
N ALA A 21 -53.57 18.49 -30.32
CA ALA A 21 -52.25 18.76 -30.89
C ALA A 21 -51.27 17.60 -30.71
N LYS A 22 -51.35 16.88 -29.57
CA LYS A 22 -50.53 15.67 -29.29
C LYS A 22 -50.73 14.53 -30.30
N GLN A 23 -51.85 14.52 -31.04
CA GLN A 23 -52.14 13.49 -32.04
C GLN A 23 -51.31 13.66 -33.32
N GLY A 24 -50.59 14.78 -33.48
CA GLY A 24 -49.70 15.01 -34.62
C GLY A 24 -50.44 15.25 -35.93
N LEU A 25 -51.43 16.14 -35.92
CA LEU A 25 -52.18 16.52 -37.12
C LEU A 25 -51.24 17.14 -38.16
N PRO A 26 -51.35 16.79 -39.45
CA PRO A 26 -50.51 17.37 -40.48
C PRO A 26 -50.77 18.88 -40.63
N VAL A 27 -49.72 19.66 -40.83
CA VAL A 27 -49.79 21.12 -41.07
C VAL A 27 -49.07 21.47 -42.37
N ASP A 28 -49.65 22.40 -43.13
CA ASP A 28 -49.06 22.99 -44.35
C ASP A 28 -49.61 24.42 -44.54
N PHE A 29 -48.96 25.41 -43.91
CA PHE A 29 -49.41 26.81 -43.92
C PHE A 29 -48.23 27.77 -44.17
N GLU A 30 -48.54 29.00 -44.54
CA GLU A 30 -47.58 30.08 -44.71
C GLU A 30 -47.69 31.08 -43.55
N ALA A 31 -46.56 31.62 -43.09
CA ALA A 31 -46.53 32.61 -42.03
C ALA A 31 -45.27 33.48 -42.13
N THR A 32 -45.32 34.67 -41.54
CA THR A 32 -44.18 35.60 -41.51
C THR A 32 -43.30 35.33 -40.29
N VAL A 33 -42.00 35.20 -40.50
CA VAL A 33 -41.00 35.08 -39.43
C VAL A 33 -40.91 36.42 -38.68
N ILE A 34 -41.15 36.40 -37.37
CA ILE A 34 -40.96 37.58 -36.51
C ILE A 34 -39.65 37.52 -35.72
N PHE A 35 -39.16 36.31 -35.43
CA PHE A 35 -37.86 36.07 -34.81
C PHE A 35 -37.37 34.65 -35.14
N SER A 36 -36.07 34.52 -35.41
CA SER A 36 -35.42 33.23 -35.63
C SER A 36 -34.02 33.23 -35.03
N ARG A 37 -33.65 32.13 -34.37
CA ARG A 37 -32.31 31.89 -33.84
C ARG A 37 -32.02 30.38 -33.84
N GLY A 38 -31.27 29.97 -34.87
CA GLY A 38 -31.05 28.58 -35.23
C GLY A 38 -30.25 27.77 -34.20
N PHE A 39 -29.28 28.38 -33.50
CA PHE A 39 -28.50 27.63 -32.50
C PHE A 39 -29.33 27.19 -31.27
N GLU A 40 -30.39 27.92 -30.94
CA GLU A 40 -31.38 27.59 -29.91
C GLU A 40 -32.65 26.92 -30.50
N ASN A 41 -32.72 26.71 -31.81
CA ASN A 41 -33.92 26.26 -32.53
C ASN A 41 -35.17 27.11 -32.22
N LEU A 42 -34.98 28.43 -32.03
CA LEU A 42 -36.10 29.35 -31.83
C LEU A 42 -36.61 29.85 -33.18
N LEU A 43 -37.90 29.66 -33.43
CA LEU A 43 -38.58 30.22 -34.59
C LEU A 43 -40.00 30.62 -34.20
N PHE A 44 -40.26 31.92 -34.24
CA PHE A 44 -41.57 32.50 -33.98
C PHE A 44 -42.13 33.06 -35.28
N VAL A 45 -43.38 32.69 -35.57
CA VAL A 45 -44.08 33.12 -36.77
C VAL A 45 -45.44 33.69 -36.43
N GLN A 46 -45.87 34.64 -37.24
CA GLN A 46 -47.13 35.34 -37.06
C GLN A 46 -47.82 35.55 -38.40
N GLU A 47 -49.14 35.38 -38.39
CA GLU A 47 -50.04 35.66 -39.51
C GLU A 47 -51.25 36.42 -38.96
N GLY A 48 -51.39 37.71 -39.32
CA GLY A 48 -52.45 38.56 -38.77
C GLY A 48 -52.38 38.68 -37.25
N SER A 49 -53.45 38.26 -36.58
CA SER A 49 -53.60 38.27 -35.11
C SER A 49 -53.26 36.93 -34.45
N ASP A 50 -52.72 35.98 -35.21
CA ASP A 50 -52.43 34.63 -34.74
C ASP A 50 -50.91 34.41 -34.83
N ALA A 51 -50.30 33.92 -33.76
CA ALA A 51 -48.87 33.65 -33.71
C ALA A 51 -48.59 32.33 -32.98
N ILE A 52 -47.57 31.61 -33.43
CA ILE A 52 -47.15 30.35 -32.80
C ILE A 52 -45.63 30.21 -32.83
N PHE A 53 -45.14 29.36 -31.93
CA PHE A 53 -43.81 28.81 -32.00
C PHE A 53 -43.77 27.64 -32.99
N VAL A 54 -42.72 27.58 -33.80
CA VAL A 54 -42.44 26.49 -34.73
C VAL A 54 -41.11 25.87 -34.36
N ARG A 55 -41.04 24.55 -34.23
CA ARG A 55 -39.76 23.86 -34.08
C ARG A 55 -39.20 23.54 -35.47
N PRO A 56 -38.08 24.17 -35.88
CA PRO A 56 -37.51 23.95 -37.20
C PRO A 56 -36.82 22.57 -37.30
N PRO A 57 -36.70 21.98 -38.51
CA PRO A 57 -36.03 20.69 -38.72
C PRO A 57 -34.50 20.78 -38.64
N SER A 58 -33.95 21.97 -38.81
CA SER A 58 -32.52 22.29 -38.85
C SER A 58 -32.24 23.55 -38.04
N ARG A 59 -30.95 23.79 -37.72
CA ARG A 59 -30.48 25.00 -37.03
C ARG A 59 -30.31 26.20 -37.98
N ASP A 60 -31.08 26.25 -39.05
CA ASP A 60 -31.02 27.35 -40.03
C ASP A 60 -31.60 28.64 -39.42
N ASN A 61 -31.10 29.79 -39.88
CA ASN A 61 -31.63 31.10 -39.50
C ASN A 61 -32.52 31.63 -40.62
N TYR A 62 -33.69 32.15 -40.26
CA TYR A 62 -34.59 32.88 -41.15
C TYR A 62 -34.59 34.36 -40.78
N ALA A 63 -34.63 35.26 -41.76
CA ALA A 63 -34.64 36.68 -41.47
C ALA A 63 -36.03 37.12 -40.96
N PRO A 64 -36.12 37.98 -39.95
CA PRO A 64 -37.38 38.63 -39.61
C PRO A 64 -37.96 39.33 -40.85
N GLY A 65 -39.22 39.03 -41.18
CA GLY A 65 -39.90 39.46 -42.41
C GLY A 65 -39.97 38.39 -43.50
N ASP A 66 -39.20 37.29 -43.41
CA ASP A 66 -39.32 36.18 -44.35
C ASP A 66 -40.72 35.56 -44.29
N LEU A 67 -41.33 35.37 -45.46
CA LEU A 67 -42.53 34.56 -45.61
C LEU A 67 -42.10 33.11 -45.83
N ILE A 68 -42.50 32.21 -44.93
CA ILE A 68 -42.10 30.81 -44.97
C ILE A 68 -43.32 29.90 -45.06
N ARG A 69 -43.21 28.83 -45.84
CA ARG A 69 -44.14 27.72 -45.86
C ARG A 69 -43.63 26.60 -44.96
N ILE A 70 -44.47 26.17 -44.02
CA ILE A 70 -44.14 25.20 -42.98
C ILE A 70 -44.93 23.93 -43.23
N HIS A 71 -44.23 22.83 -43.49
CA HIS A 71 -44.81 21.50 -43.59
C HIS A 71 -44.35 20.64 -42.41
N GLY A 72 -45.30 20.03 -41.70
CA GLY A 72 -44.97 19.16 -40.58
C GLY A 72 -46.20 18.64 -39.84
N LYS A 73 -46.12 18.59 -38.51
CA LYS A 73 -47.21 18.13 -37.65
C LYS A 73 -47.37 18.98 -36.40
N THR A 74 -48.57 18.99 -35.82
CA THR A 74 -48.81 19.64 -34.53
C THR A 74 -48.09 18.90 -33.39
N GLN A 75 -47.76 19.62 -32.32
CA GLN A 75 -47.25 19.05 -31.07
C GLN A 75 -47.85 19.80 -29.88
N ASN A 76 -48.15 19.09 -28.80
CA ASN A 76 -48.55 19.72 -27.55
C ASN A 76 -47.36 20.38 -26.85
N SER A 77 -47.58 21.56 -26.27
CA SER A 77 -46.60 22.30 -25.47
C SER A 77 -47.36 23.17 -24.46
N PHE A 78 -46.80 24.27 -23.97
CA PHE A 78 -47.56 25.25 -23.18
C PHE A 78 -48.79 25.74 -23.95
N ARG A 79 -48.58 26.18 -25.20
CA ARG A 79 -49.60 26.31 -26.26
C ARG A 79 -49.22 25.38 -27.42
N PRO A 80 -50.18 24.87 -28.23
CA PRO A 80 -49.84 24.04 -29.38
C PRO A 80 -48.80 24.67 -30.30
N ILE A 81 -47.85 23.87 -30.77
CA ILE A 81 -46.80 24.29 -31.69
C ILE A 81 -46.81 23.45 -32.96
N ALA A 82 -46.10 23.90 -33.99
CA ALA A 82 -45.81 23.10 -35.18
C ALA A 82 -44.39 22.51 -35.11
N LEU A 83 -44.27 21.19 -35.19
CA LEU A 83 -43.02 20.49 -35.44
C LEU A 83 -42.84 20.36 -36.96
N SER A 84 -41.91 21.13 -37.52
CA SER A 84 -41.71 21.18 -38.96
C SER A 84 -40.77 20.08 -39.43
N ASP A 85 -41.16 19.39 -40.51
CA ASP A 85 -40.29 18.47 -41.26
C ASP A 85 -39.56 19.20 -42.40
N LYS A 86 -40.19 20.26 -42.94
CA LYS A 86 -39.63 21.07 -44.02
C LYS A 86 -40.13 22.50 -43.94
N ILE A 87 -39.19 23.44 -44.01
CA ILE A 87 -39.48 24.87 -44.14
C ILE A 87 -38.96 25.33 -45.50
N THR A 88 -39.72 26.17 -46.21
CA THR A 88 -39.29 26.78 -47.48
C THR A 88 -39.61 28.27 -47.45
N VAL A 89 -38.61 29.11 -47.72
CA VAL A 89 -38.82 30.56 -47.85
C VAL A 89 -39.51 30.82 -49.18
N THR A 90 -40.71 31.41 -49.14
CA THR A 90 -41.53 31.74 -50.31
C THR A 90 -41.44 33.21 -50.71
N GLY A 91 -40.95 34.07 -49.80
CA GLY A 91 -40.72 35.48 -50.08
C GLY A 91 -40.18 36.24 -48.86
N HIS A 92 -40.15 37.56 -48.97
CA HIS A 92 -39.79 38.48 -47.88
C HIS A 92 -40.74 39.67 -47.91
N GLY A 93 -41.30 40.02 -46.76
CA GLY A 93 -42.31 41.07 -46.61
C GLY A 93 -42.08 41.96 -45.39
N GLU A 94 -43.04 42.83 -45.12
CA GLU A 94 -43.00 43.67 -43.93
C GLU A 94 -43.31 42.85 -42.66
N LEU A 95 -42.62 43.20 -41.57
CA LEU A 95 -42.92 42.62 -40.27
C LEU A 95 -44.33 43.02 -39.81
N PRO A 96 -45.08 42.11 -39.17
CA PRO A 96 -46.33 42.45 -38.50
C PRO A 96 -46.15 43.65 -37.55
N LYS A 97 -47.15 44.53 -37.54
CA LYS A 97 -47.16 45.67 -36.62
C LYS A 97 -47.15 45.14 -35.18
N PRO A 98 -46.27 45.66 -34.31
CA PRO A 98 -46.19 45.19 -32.95
C PRO A 98 -47.43 45.64 -32.16
N VAL A 99 -47.87 44.81 -31.22
CA VAL A 99 -48.92 45.14 -30.25
C VAL A 99 -48.29 45.70 -28.99
N GLU A 100 -48.81 46.80 -28.44
CA GLU A 100 -48.34 47.32 -27.15
C GLU A 100 -48.66 46.33 -26.04
N ALA A 101 -47.65 45.94 -25.27
CA ALA A 101 -47.76 44.95 -24.20
C ALA A 101 -47.42 45.58 -22.85
N SER A 102 -48.32 45.43 -21.88
CA SER A 102 -48.02 45.65 -20.48
C SER A 102 -47.27 44.44 -19.89
N PHE A 103 -46.66 44.61 -18.72
CA PHE A 103 -46.07 43.49 -17.98
C PHE A 103 -47.06 42.33 -17.81
N TRP A 104 -48.32 42.64 -17.44
CA TRP A 104 -49.33 41.61 -17.19
C TRP A 104 -49.72 40.82 -18.44
N ASP A 105 -49.70 41.45 -19.63
CA ASP A 105 -49.98 40.76 -20.89
C ASP A 105 -48.87 39.74 -21.22
N LEU A 106 -47.63 40.06 -20.85
CA LEU A 106 -46.46 39.19 -21.05
C LEU A 106 -46.44 38.01 -20.08
N VAL A 107 -46.59 38.24 -18.77
CA VAL A 107 -46.54 37.15 -17.78
C VAL A 107 -47.78 36.24 -17.77
N LYS A 108 -48.94 36.72 -18.25
CA LYS A 108 -50.11 35.85 -18.49
C LYS A 108 -50.01 35.05 -19.79
N ALA A 109 -48.97 35.31 -20.59
CA ALA A 109 -48.78 34.74 -21.92
C ALA A 109 -49.96 35.01 -22.88
N ASP A 110 -50.71 36.11 -22.68
CA ASP A 110 -51.82 36.48 -23.55
C ASP A 110 -51.33 36.78 -24.97
N LEU A 111 -50.17 37.44 -25.07
CA LEU A 111 -49.47 37.79 -26.30
C LEU A 111 -48.32 36.83 -26.65
N ASP A 112 -48.34 35.59 -26.13
CA ASP A 112 -47.29 34.61 -26.43
C ASP A 112 -47.10 34.42 -27.94
N CYS A 113 -45.84 34.32 -28.35
CA CYS A 113 -45.37 34.28 -29.73
C CYS A 113 -45.71 35.51 -30.60
N HIS A 114 -46.41 36.53 -30.10
CA HIS A 114 -46.73 37.72 -30.91
C HIS A 114 -45.55 38.68 -30.96
N ARG A 115 -45.46 39.44 -32.05
CA ARG A 115 -44.59 40.62 -32.09
C ARG A 115 -45.21 41.73 -31.26
N VAL A 116 -44.49 42.19 -30.25
CA VAL A 116 -44.93 43.18 -29.27
C VAL A 116 -43.97 44.37 -29.19
N THR A 117 -44.47 45.47 -28.64
CA THR A 117 -43.67 46.59 -28.13
C THR A 117 -43.92 46.75 -26.64
N ALA A 118 -42.86 46.84 -25.85
CA ALA A 118 -42.96 47.09 -24.41
C ALA A 118 -42.02 48.23 -24.01
N ARG A 119 -42.45 49.04 -23.04
CA ARG A 119 -41.65 50.13 -22.48
C ARG A 119 -41.22 49.77 -21.07
N GLY A 120 -39.98 50.14 -20.72
CA GLY A 120 -39.47 49.94 -19.38
C GLY A 120 -38.17 50.68 -19.17
N ARG A 121 -37.74 50.76 -17.92
CA ARG A 121 -36.41 51.24 -17.55
C ARG A 121 -35.45 50.06 -17.54
N VAL A 122 -34.30 50.20 -18.18
CA VAL A 122 -33.27 49.16 -18.20
C VAL A 122 -32.64 49.06 -16.81
N ARG A 123 -32.84 47.90 -16.18
CA ARG A 123 -32.29 47.54 -14.86
C ARG A 123 -30.90 46.91 -14.99
N SER A 124 -30.74 46.02 -15.97
CA SER A 124 -29.46 45.41 -16.34
C SER A 124 -29.32 45.31 -17.86
N ALA A 125 -28.07 45.30 -18.33
CA ALA A 125 -27.73 45.23 -19.75
C ALA A 125 -26.36 44.56 -19.92
N ASP A 126 -26.38 43.24 -20.06
CA ASP A 126 -25.20 42.41 -20.00
C ASP A 126 -25.03 41.58 -21.27
N MET A 127 -23.80 41.14 -21.53
CA MET A 127 -23.56 40.13 -22.54
C MET A 127 -23.97 38.76 -21.97
N GLY A 128 -24.89 38.10 -22.65
CA GLY A 128 -25.34 36.75 -22.34
C GLY A 128 -24.20 35.75 -22.26
N ASN A 129 -24.41 34.67 -21.51
CA ASN A 129 -23.45 33.56 -21.44
C ASN A 129 -23.54 32.77 -22.75
N PRO A 130 -22.47 32.62 -23.53
CA PRO A 130 -22.52 31.80 -24.73
C PRO A 130 -22.63 30.33 -24.30
N HIS A 131 -23.86 29.81 -24.18
CA HIS A 131 -24.12 28.42 -23.78
C HIS A 131 -23.43 27.38 -24.67
N ASP A 132 -23.00 27.77 -25.88
CA ASP A 132 -22.30 26.89 -26.84
C ASP A 132 -21.03 27.56 -27.43
N GLY A 133 -20.51 28.63 -26.81
CA GLY A 133 -19.26 29.29 -27.22
C GLY A 133 -19.23 29.86 -28.66
N ARG A 134 -20.39 30.14 -29.27
CA ARG A 134 -20.49 30.45 -30.71
C ARG A 134 -21.11 31.79 -31.09
N VAL A 135 -21.92 32.43 -30.24
CA VAL A 135 -22.48 33.76 -30.52
C VAL A 135 -22.65 34.52 -29.21
N ASP A 136 -22.17 35.76 -29.16
CA ASP A 136 -22.45 36.69 -28.07
C ASP A 136 -23.88 37.23 -28.27
N THR A 137 -24.77 36.99 -27.31
CA THR A 137 -26.08 37.66 -27.22
C THR A 137 -26.02 38.74 -26.16
N ALA A 138 -26.95 39.69 -26.20
CA ALA A 138 -27.12 40.66 -25.13
C ALA A 138 -28.43 40.37 -24.39
N ARG A 139 -28.39 40.45 -23.06
CA ARG A 139 -29.56 40.28 -22.20
C ARG A 139 -29.78 41.57 -21.44
N LEU A 140 -30.99 42.10 -21.50
CA LEU A 140 -31.41 43.23 -20.70
C LEU A 140 -32.55 42.80 -19.80
N GLN A 141 -32.65 43.41 -18.63
CA GLN A 141 -33.84 43.33 -17.79
C GLN A 141 -34.51 44.70 -17.76
N LEU A 142 -35.81 44.75 -18.05
CA LEU A 142 -36.59 45.99 -18.05
C LEU A 142 -37.57 45.98 -16.89
N VAL A 143 -37.63 47.08 -16.15
CA VAL A 143 -38.59 47.31 -15.06
C VAL A 143 -39.73 48.20 -15.54
N THR A 144 -40.94 47.84 -15.15
CA THR A 144 -42.19 48.53 -15.45
C THR A 144 -43.04 48.65 -14.18
N GLU A 145 -44.19 49.33 -14.26
CA GLU A 145 -45.12 49.48 -13.13
C GLU A 145 -45.66 48.13 -12.59
N GLY A 146 -45.69 47.07 -13.41
CA GLY A 146 -46.20 45.76 -12.99
C GLY A 146 -45.13 44.79 -12.46
N GLY A 147 -43.84 45.07 -12.72
CA GLY A 147 -42.75 44.12 -12.48
C GLY A 147 -41.66 44.24 -13.54
N HIS A 148 -40.79 43.24 -13.61
CA HIS A 148 -39.68 43.19 -14.55
C HIS A 148 -39.78 42.01 -15.52
N PHE A 149 -39.28 42.17 -16.74
CA PHE A 149 -39.19 41.10 -17.74
C PHE A 149 -37.85 41.17 -18.47
N GLU A 150 -37.47 40.06 -19.12
CA GLU A 150 -36.21 40.00 -19.85
C GLU A 150 -36.34 40.35 -21.32
N VAL A 151 -35.26 40.87 -21.88
CA VAL A 151 -35.11 41.17 -23.29
C VAL A 151 -33.85 40.47 -23.76
N ASP A 152 -34.00 39.51 -24.67
CA ASP A 152 -32.89 38.76 -25.24
C ASP A 152 -32.64 39.23 -26.67
N VAL A 153 -31.48 39.82 -26.89
CA VAL A 153 -31.10 40.51 -28.12
C VAL A 153 -30.07 39.68 -28.87
N ASN A 154 -30.33 39.45 -30.15
CA ASN A 154 -29.37 38.80 -31.04
C ASN A 154 -28.25 39.76 -31.49
N SER A 155 -27.41 40.20 -30.55
CA SER A 155 -26.26 41.07 -30.82
C SER A 155 -25.08 40.77 -29.89
N GLY A 156 -23.89 40.78 -30.47
CA GLY A 156 -22.60 40.70 -29.76
C GLY A 156 -21.98 42.07 -29.44
N ASP A 157 -22.63 43.17 -29.79
CA ASP A 157 -22.06 44.51 -29.65
C ASP A 157 -22.17 45.03 -28.20
N ARG A 158 -21.11 44.75 -27.43
CA ARG A 158 -20.96 45.24 -26.05
C ARG A 158 -20.96 46.78 -25.97
N ALA A 159 -20.47 47.48 -26.99
CA ALA A 159 -20.40 48.95 -26.95
C ALA A 159 -21.79 49.57 -27.04
N ALA A 160 -22.71 48.95 -27.79
CA ALA A 160 -24.10 49.40 -27.91
C ALA A 160 -24.92 49.28 -26.61
N LEU A 161 -24.50 48.41 -25.67
CA LEU A 161 -25.13 48.32 -24.35
C LEU A 161 -24.70 49.44 -23.41
N GLN A 162 -23.57 50.11 -23.68
CA GLN A 162 -23.06 51.16 -22.82
C GLN A 162 -24.02 52.35 -22.76
N GLY A 163 -24.43 52.71 -21.54
CA GLY A 163 -25.34 53.83 -21.30
C GLY A 163 -26.82 53.52 -21.58
N LEU A 164 -27.18 52.25 -21.82
CA LEU A 164 -28.58 51.82 -21.74
C LEU A 164 -29.05 51.68 -20.30
N LEU A 165 -28.14 51.46 -19.36
CA LEU A 165 -28.45 51.32 -17.94
C LEU A 165 -29.19 52.53 -17.39
N ASP A 166 -30.27 52.29 -16.64
CA ASP A 166 -31.24 53.28 -16.13
C ASP A 166 -31.96 54.10 -17.22
N ALA A 167 -31.70 53.85 -18.50
CA ALA A 167 -32.41 54.51 -19.59
C ALA A 167 -33.83 53.94 -19.71
N GLU A 168 -34.80 54.81 -19.99
CA GLU A 168 -36.12 54.38 -20.43
C GLU A 168 -36.06 54.03 -21.91
N VAL A 169 -36.44 52.79 -22.23
CA VAL A 169 -36.38 52.24 -23.57
C VAL A 169 -37.73 51.66 -23.97
N GLU A 170 -37.96 51.61 -25.28
CA GLU A 170 -39.04 50.87 -25.93
C GLU A 170 -38.40 49.74 -26.75
N VAL A 171 -38.80 48.50 -26.47
CA VAL A 171 -38.26 47.30 -27.14
C VAL A 171 -39.32 46.68 -28.02
N SER A 172 -38.94 46.26 -29.24
CA SER A 172 -39.80 45.55 -30.18
C SER A 172 -39.28 44.15 -30.44
N GLY A 173 -40.11 43.12 -30.28
CA GLY A 173 -39.65 41.73 -30.46
C GLY A 173 -40.76 40.70 -30.32
N ALA A 174 -40.40 39.42 -30.39
CA ALA A 174 -41.34 38.32 -30.17
C ALA A 174 -41.48 38.05 -28.67
N ALA A 175 -42.70 38.15 -28.13
CA ALA A 175 -42.97 37.80 -26.75
C ALA A 175 -42.97 36.27 -26.56
N ALA A 176 -42.42 35.80 -25.45
CA ALA A 176 -42.45 34.40 -25.05
C ALA A 176 -42.48 34.27 -23.52
N GLY A 177 -42.97 33.13 -23.04
CA GLY A 177 -42.83 32.74 -21.63
C GLY A 177 -41.42 32.23 -21.30
N LYS A 178 -41.00 32.43 -20.05
CA LYS A 178 -39.90 31.66 -19.44
C LYS A 178 -40.47 30.47 -18.72
N PHE A 179 -39.84 29.31 -18.85
CA PHE A 179 -40.35 28.06 -18.28
C PHE A 179 -39.28 27.37 -17.44
N ASP A 180 -39.70 26.70 -16.37
CA ASP A 180 -38.87 25.76 -15.63
C ASP A 180 -38.81 24.37 -16.31
N ASP A 181 -38.07 23.43 -15.73
CA ASP A 181 -37.94 22.05 -16.24
C ASP A 181 -39.27 21.27 -16.27
N LYS A 182 -40.31 21.79 -15.60
CA LYS A 182 -41.65 21.21 -15.56
C LYS A 182 -42.61 21.88 -16.55
N MET A 183 -42.12 22.77 -17.43
CA MET A 183 -42.91 23.59 -18.35
C MET A 183 -43.91 24.51 -17.63
N GLN A 184 -43.61 24.94 -16.40
CA GLN A 184 -44.35 25.96 -15.69
C GLN A 184 -43.77 27.33 -16.01
N GLN A 185 -44.64 28.29 -16.35
CA GLN A 185 -44.17 29.63 -16.68
C GLN A 185 -43.67 30.34 -15.41
N THR A 186 -42.40 30.75 -15.42
CA THR A 186 -41.72 31.46 -14.32
C THR A 186 -41.52 32.95 -14.60
N GLY A 187 -41.73 33.40 -15.85
CA GLY A 187 -41.59 34.79 -16.24
C GLY A 187 -41.90 35.04 -17.71
N ALA A 188 -41.44 36.17 -18.23
CA ALA A 188 -41.59 36.55 -19.64
C ALA A 188 -40.28 37.07 -20.23
N VAL A 189 -40.10 36.85 -21.52
CA VAL A 189 -38.97 37.32 -22.31
C VAL A 189 -39.46 37.91 -23.63
N ILE A 190 -38.82 38.98 -24.08
CA ILE A 190 -38.98 39.52 -25.44
C ILE A 190 -37.71 39.22 -26.22
N TYR A 191 -37.83 38.43 -27.27
CA TYR A 191 -36.74 38.11 -28.19
C TYR A 191 -36.63 39.20 -29.26
N VAL A 192 -35.50 39.89 -29.26
CA VAL A 192 -35.20 41.04 -30.11
C VAL A 192 -34.18 40.65 -31.16
N ALA A 193 -34.53 40.81 -32.43
CA ALA A 193 -33.69 40.35 -33.53
C ALA A 193 -32.48 41.26 -33.79
N ARG A 194 -32.60 42.57 -33.54
CA ARG A 194 -31.56 43.58 -33.79
C ARG A 194 -31.56 44.64 -32.71
N LEU A 195 -30.40 45.24 -32.43
CA LEU A 195 -30.31 46.35 -31.47
C LEU A 195 -31.15 47.57 -31.87
N ASP A 196 -31.36 47.80 -33.16
CA ASP A 196 -32.21 48.90 -33.68
C ASP A 196 -33.68 48.79 -33.24
N ASP A 197 -34.12 47.60 -32.83
CA ASP A 197 -35.45 47.38 -32.26
C ASP A 197 -35.55 47.82 -30.77
N ILE A 198 -34.45 48.36 -30.20
CA ILE A 198 -34.40 48.99 -28.87
C ILE A 198 -34.27 50.50 -29.06
N ARG A 199 -35.37 51.23 -28.82
CA ARG A 199 -35.39 52.69 -28.92
C ARG A 199 -35.24 53.33 -27.54
N VAL A 200 -34.16 54.07 -27.33
CA VAL A 200 -33.98 54.86 -26.11
C VAL A 200 -34.91 56.07 -26.12
N LEU A 201 -35.82 56.14 -25.15
CA LEU A 201 -36.79 57.24 -24.97
C LEU A 201 -36.20 58.35 -24.10
N LYS A 202 -35.49 57.98 -23.03
CA LYS A 202 -34.90 58.91 -22.06
C LYS A 202 -33.63 58.32 -21.46
N ARG A 203 -32.54 59.09 -21.39
CA ARG A 203 -31.31 58.70 -20.67
C ARG A 203 -31.27 59.39 -19.31
N ASP A 204 -31.73 58.71 -18.26
CA ASP A 204 -31.66 59.19 -16.88
C ASP A 204 -30.35 58.70 -16.21
N GLY A 205 -29.20 59.09 -16.76
CA GLY A 205 -27.91 58.66 -16.22
C GLY A 205 -27.43 59.57 -15.09
N LYS A 206 -27.73 59.26 -13.82
CA LYS A 206 -26.75 59.58 -12.77
C LYS A 206 -25.60 58.60 -12.95
N ALA A 207 -24.37 59.09 -13.08
CA ALA A 207 -23.23 58.18 -13.17
C ALA A 207 -23.17 57.36 -11.89
N ILE A 208 -22.79 56.08 -11.98
CA ILE A 208 -22.55 55.16 -10.84
C ILE A 208 -21.79 55.84 -9.69
N ARG A 209 -20.86 56.75 -10.02
CA ARG A 209 -20.05 57.53 -9.08
C ARG A 209 -20.87 58.44 -8.16
N ASP A 210 -22.00 58.94 -8.65
CA ASP A 210 -22.80 59.99 -8.00
C ASP A 210 -23.87 59.41 -7.05
N LEU A 211 -24.02 58.08 -7.00
CA LEU A 211 -24.85 57.44 -5.98
C LEU A 211 -24.17 57.54 -4.60
N PRO A 212 -24.89 57.87 -3.53
CA PRO A 212 -24.34 57.80 -2.18
C PRO A 212 -24.01 56.35 -1.80
N ILE A 213 -22.94 56.14 -1.03
CA ILE A 213 -22.65 54.82 -0.47
C ILE A 213 -23.71 54.50 0.58
N MET A 214 -24.39 53.37 0.40
CA MET A 214 -25.31 52.78 1.35
C MET A 214 -24.53 51.80 2.24
N PRO A 215 -24.53 51.98 3.57
CA PRO A 215 -23.95 51.00 4.48
C PRO A 215 -24.62 49.64 4.30
N MET A 216 -23.83 48.56 4.26
CA MET A 216 -24.36 47.20 4.10
C MET A 216 -25.37 46.83 5.19
N ASP A 217 -25.21 47.35 6.42
CA ASP A 217 -26.18 47.17 7.50
C ASP A 217 -27.59 47.64 7.16
N ARG A 218 -27.73 48.76 6.45
CA ARG A 218 -29.06 49.27 6.08
C ARG A 218 -29.75 48.44 5.02
N ILE A 219 -28.94 47.76 4.21
CA ILE A 219 -29.43 46.74 3.29
C ILE A 219 -29.89 45.60 4.20
N LEU A 220 -28.98 44.94 4.92
CA LEU A 220 -29.23 43.72 5.71
C LEU A 220 -30.33 43.84 6.81
N GLU A 221 -30.55 45.01 7.41
CA GLU A 221 -31.61 45.27 8.40
C GLU A 221 -33.02 45.31 7.78
N GLY A 222 -33.12 45.46 6.46
CA GLY A 222 -34.38 45.53 5.73
C GLY A 222 -34.98 44.15 5.43
N HIS A 223 -35.62 43.49 6.41
CA HIS A 223 -36.49 42.31 6.18
C HIS A 223 -37.73 42.59 5.29
N ARG A 224 -37.79 43.77 4.67
CA ARG A 224 -38.77 44.16 3.66
C ARG A 224 -38.05 45.06 2.66
N VAL A 225 -37.72 44.53 1.49
CA VAL A 225 -37.37 45.38 0.36
C VAL A 225 -38.67 46.08 -0.08
N THR A 226 -38.89 47.30 0.38
CA THR A 226 -40.10 48.06 0.03
C THR A 226 -40.09 48.52 -1.42
N ASP A 227 -38.90 48.58 -2.04
CA ASP A 227 -38.71 49.01 -3.41
C ASP A 227 -37.45 48.36 -4.02
N THR A 228 -37.64 47.31 -4.83
CA THR A 228 -36.57 46.62 -5.59
C THR A 228 -36.19 47.38 -6.88
N SER A 229 -36.77 48.57 -7.12
CA SER A 229 -36.50 49.38 -8.31
C SER A 229 -35.39 50.42 -8.11
N VAL A 230 -34.96 50.64 -6.87
CA VAL A 230 -33.94 51.63 -6.54
C VAL A 230 -32.56 50.97 -6.50
N ARG A 231 -31.68 51.43 -7.39
CA ARG A 231 -30.27 51.05 -7.40
C ARG A 231 -29.56 51.65 -6.19
N VAL A 232 -28.76 50.84 -5.52
CA VAL A 232 -27.92 51.25 -4.38
C VAL A 232 -26.45 51.05 -4.72
N LYS A 233 -25.56 51.78 -4.02
CA LYS A 233 -24.11 51.60 -4.10
C LYS A 233 -23.57 51.15 -2.76
N VAL A 234 -22.77 50.09 -2.71
CA VAL A 234 -22.07 49.59 -1.53
C VAL A 234 -20.56 49.64 -1.75
N HIS A 235 -19.82 49.64 -0.65
CA HIS A 235 -18.36 49.64 -0.65
C HIS A 235 -17.87 48.53 0.28
N GLY A 236 -16.82 47.81 -0.10
CA GLY A 236 -16.22 46.77 0.73
C GLY A 236 -15.00 46.13 0.08
N THR A 237 -14.47 45.08 0.69
CA THR A 237 -13.37 44.28 0.14
C THR A 237 -13.91 43.04 -0.56
N ILE A 238 -13.41 42.75 -1.77
CA ILE A 238 -13.75 41.53 -2.51
C ILE A 238 -13.22 40.33 -1.74
N THR A 239 -14.10 39.56 -1.12
CA THR A 239 -13.73 38.32 -0.42
C THR A 239 -13.97 37.09 -1.26
N TYR A 240 -14.81 37.16 -2.29
CA TYR A 240 -15.02 36.07 -3.25
C TYR A 240 -15.40 36.62 -4.62
N TYR A 241 -14.98 35.93 -5.67
CA TYR A 241 -15.36 36.25 -7.04
C TYR A 241 -15.50 34.98 -7.88
N GLN A 242 -16.69 34.80 -8.46
CA GLN A 242 -16.96 33.83 -9.51
C GLN A 242 -17.41 34.58 -10.78
N PRO A 243 -16.61 34.55 -11.87
CA PRO A 243 -16.92 35.28 -13.09
C PRO A 243 -18.31 34.94 -13.65
N ALA A 244 -19.07 35.99 -13.99
CA ALA A 244 -20.45 35.95 -14.48
C ALA A 244 -21.48 35.29 -13.56
N VAL A 245 -21.15 35.09 -12.28
CA VAL A 245 -22.07 34.53 -11.28
C VAL A 245 -22.23 35.49 -10.12
N ALA A 246 -21.17 35.74 -9.35
CA ALA A 246 -21.28 36.52 -8.12
C ALA A 246 -19.95 37.09 -7.62
N VAL A 247 -20.06 38.15 -6.81
CA VAL A 247 -19.01 38.71 -5.97
C VAL A 247 -19.53 38.80 -4.54
N VAL A 248 -18.68 38.50 -3.57
CA VAL A 248 -18.95 38.84 -2.16
C VAL A 248 -18.07 40.02 -1.78
N LEU A 249 -18.72 41.09 -1.30
CA LEU A 249 -18.03 42.21 -0.66
C LEU A 249 -18.21 42.12 0.84
N GLN A 250 -17.13 42.34 1.57
CA GLN A 250 -17.14 42.39 3.03
C GLN A 250 -16.55 43.70 3.55
N ASP A 251 -17.25 44.35 4.47
CA ASP A 251 -16.79 45.51 5.23
C ASP A 251 -16.95 45.22 6.73
N GLY A 252 -15.82 45.10 7.45
CA GLY A 252 -15.80 44.65 8.83
C GLY A 252 -16.42 43.25 9.01
N ASN A 253 -17.51 43.17 9.77
CA ASN A 253 -18.26 41.93 10.03
C ASN A 253 -19.54 41.81 9.18
N LYS A 254 -19.62 42.57 8.08
CA LYS A 254 -20.79 42.62 7.20
C LYS A 254 -20.39 42.18 5.82
N SER A 255 -21.10 41.18 5.33
CA SER A 255 -20.84 40.55 4.05
C SER A 255 -22.09 40.59 3.21
N LEU A 256 -21.93 40.88 1.92
CA LEU A 256 -23.05 41.03 0.99
C LEU A 256 -22.75 40.24 -0.27
N TRP A 257 -23.65 39.32 -0.60
CA TRP A 257 -23.65 38.62 -1.87
C TRP A 257 -24.21 39.50 -2.97
N ILE A 258 -23.45 39.62 -4.06
CA ILE A 258 -23.78 40.45 -5.21
C ILE A 258 -23.77 39.56 -6.44
N GLU A 259 -24.95 39.27 -6.98
CA GLU A 259 -25.10 38.56 -8.24
C GLU A 259 -24.66 39.47 -9.37
N THR A 260 -23.77 39.00 -10.25
CA THR A 260 -23.21 39.84 -11.30
C THR A 260 -22.93 39.04 -12.55
N HIS A 261 -23.13 39.65 -13.70
CA HIS A 261 -22.77 39.09 -14.99
C HIS A 261 -21.36 39.50 -15.46
N THR A 262 -20.62 40.28 -14.66
CA THR A 262 -19.28 40.72 -15.05
C THR A 262 -18.28 39.56 -15.14
N ARG A 263 -17.46 39.62 -16.20
CA ARG A 263 -16.29 38.76 -16.40
C ARG A 263 -14.98 39.54 -16.32
N ASP A 264 -15.04 40.77 -15.81
CA ASP A 264 -13.84 41.59 -15.65
C ASP A 264 -12.89 40.93 -14.64
N ASN A 265 -11.59 41.15 -14.80
CA ASN A 265 -10.61 40.52 -13.92
C ASN A 265 -10.59 41.25 -12.56
N LEU A 266 -11.41 40.79 -11.62
CA LEU A 266 -11.48 41.33 -10.26
C LEU A 266 -10.48 40.61 -9.34
N THR A 267 -9.79 41.37 -8.50
CA THR A 267 -8.78 40.81 -7.59
C THR A 267 -9.35 40.60 -6.21
N ILE A 268 -9.39 39.34 -5.75
CA ILE A 268 -9.78 38.99 -4.38
C ILE A 268 -8.79 39.64 -3.40
N GLY A 269 -9.32 40.32 -2.39
CA GLY A 269 -8.57 41.10 -1.41
C GLY A 269 -8.49 42.59 -1.72
N ASN A 270 -8.90 43.06 -2.90
CA ASN A 270 -9.00 44.49 -3.19
C ASN A 270 -10.32 45.09 -2.68
N GLN A 271 -10.32 46.39 -2.40
CA GLN A 271 -11.51 47.19 -2.21
C GLN A 271 -12.24 47.40 -3.53
N ALA A 272 -13.57 47.40 -3.47
CA ALA A 272 -14.43 47.63 -4.61
C ALA A 272 -15.68 48.42 -4.21
N ASP A 273 -16.16 49.20 -5.17
CA ASP A 273 -17.52 49.72 -5.15
C ASP A 273 -18.40 48.80 -5.97
N ALA A 274 -19.58 48.46 -5.47
CA ALA A 274 -20.58 47.72 -6.23
C ALA A 274 -21.90 48.47 -6.24
N THR A 275 -22.58 48.46 -7.38
CA THR A 275 -23.98 48.90 -7.47
C THR A 275 -24.87 47.75 -7.85
N GLY A 276 -26.11 47.75 -7.37
CA GLY A 276 -27.11 46.76 -7.77
C GLY A 276 -28.47 47.13 -7.20
N TYR A 277 -29.43 46.23 -7.35
CA TYR A 277 -30.77 46.39 -6.81
C TYR A 277 -30.94 45.45 -5.62
N PRO A 278 -31.40 45.94 -4.46
CA PRO A 278 -31.71 45.05 -3.34
C PRO A 278 -32.73 44.01 -3.78
N ASP A 279 -32.42 42.74 -3.54
CA ASP A 279 -33.29 41.62 -3.87
C ASP A 279 -33.31 40.60 -2.73
N GLU A 280 -34.45 39.95 -2.54
CA GLU A 280 -34.60 38.90 -1.52
C GLU A 280 -34.45 37.54 -2.20
N HIS A 281 -33.26 36.95 -2.07
CA HIS A 281 -32.98 35.59 -2.53
C HIS A 281 -32.95 34.66 -1.32
N ASP A 282 -33.82 33.65 -1.30
CA ASP A 282 -33.88 32.65 -0.23
C ASP A 282 -33.94 33.24 1.20
N ARG A 283 -34.67 34.35 1.38
CA ARG A 283 -34.81 35.13 2.63
C ARG A 283 -33.54 35.85 3.10
N ILE A 284 -32.49 35.87 2.29
CA ILE A 284 -31.30 36.68 2.50
C ILE A 284 -31.30 37.81 1.49
N LEU A 285 -30.88 38.98 1.95
CA LEU A 285 -30.81 40.14 1.12
C LEU A 285 -29.51 40.14 0.33
N THR A 286 -29.64 40.14 -1.00
CA THR A 286 -28.55 40.20 -1.96
C THR A 286 -28.63 41.50 -2.77
N LEU A 287 -27.59 41.77 -3.56
CA LEU A 287 -27.71 42.74 -4.65
C LEU A 287 -27.77 41.97 -5.98
N ALA A 288 -28.92 42.07 -6.65
CA ALA A 288 -29.09 41.59 -8.00
C ALA A 288 -28.52 42.59 -9.01
N ASP A 289 -28.16 42.09 -10.19
CA ASP A 289 -27.67 42.88 -11.33
C ASP A 289 -26.47 43.78 -10.97
N GLY A 290 -25.53 43.22 -10.23
CA GLY A 290 -24.38 43.90 -9.68
C GLY A 290 -23.38 44.36 -10.73
N GLU A 291 -23.03 45.65 -10.73
CA GLU A 291 -21.86 46.18 -11.43
C GLU A 291 -20.75 46.44 -10.42
N ILE A 292 -19.57 45.88 -10.67
CA ILE A 292 -18.45 45.90 -9.73
C ILE A 292 -17.31 46.72 -10.30
N ARG A 293 -16.78 47.64 -9.48
CA ARG A 293 -15.60 48.42 -9.78
C ARG A 293 -14.51 48.13 -8.76
N ASP A 294 -13.54 47.32 -9.16
CA ASP A 294 -12.30 47.11 -8.40
C ASP A 294 -11.50 48.42 -8.36
N LEU A 295 -11.23 48.90 -7.15
CA LEU A 295 -10.48 50.14 -6.91
C LEU A 295 -8.96 49.94 -6.98
N GLN A 296 -8.50 48.70 -7.09
CA GLN A 296 -7.08 48.31 -7.10
C GLN A 296 -6.33 48.71 -5.81
N ILE A 297 -7.07 48.82 -4.70
CA ILE A 297 -6.55 49.16 -3.38
C ILE A 297 -6.70 47.93 -2.49
N PRO A 298 -5.64 47.41 -1.86
CA PRO A 298 -5.77 46.27 -0.94
C PRO A 298 -6.70 46.59 0.24
N GLY A 299 -7.63 45.69 0.51
CA GLY A 299 -8.52 45.71 1.68
C GLY A 299 -7.91 44.99 2.89
N VAL A 300 -8.56 45.14 4.04
CA VAL A 300 -8.10 44.58 5.33
C VAL A 300 -9.20 43.72 5.94
N VAL A 301 -9.66 42.70 5.21
CA VAL A 301 -10.59 41.70 5.76
C VAL A 301 -9.79 40.47 6.16
N LYS A 302 -9.87 40.11 7.45
CA LYS A 302 -9.29 38.88 7.97
C LYS A 302 -10.38 37.83 8.13
N PRO A 303 -10.10 36.55 7.79
CA PRO A 303 -11.07 35.49 8.02
C PRO A 303 -11.39 35.35 9.50
N LEU A 304 -12.67 35.13 9.81
CA LEU A 304 -13.12 34.80 11.15
C LEU A 304 -12.71 33.36 11.48
N GLU A 305 -11.82 33.17 12.45
CA GLU A 305 -11.50 31.85 12.99
C GLU A 305 -12.71 31.34 13.79
N ALA A 306 -13.36 30.27 13.31
CA ALA A 306 -14.62 29.78 13.83
C ALA A 306 -14.63 28.26 14.07
N THR A 307 -15.48 27.81 15.01
CA THR A 307 -15.80 26.38 15.19
C THR A 307 -17.02 25.99 14.35
N TRP A 308 -17.21 24.67 14.16
CA TRP A 308 -18.39 24.15 13.47
C TRP A 308 -19.68 24.65 14.12
N GLU A 309 -19.75 24.67 15.45
CA GLU A 309 -20.95 25.13 16.18
C GLU A 309 -21.23 26.61 15.95
N GLN A 310 -20.20 27.45 15.83
CA GLN A 310 -20.40 28.88 15.58
C GLN A 310 -20.98 29.11 14.19
N LEU A 311 -20.47 28.43 13.17
CA LEU A 311 -20.95 28.57 11.79
C LEU A 311 -22.35 27.96 11.60
N ALA A 312 -22.61 26.83 12.23
CA ALA A 312 -23.89 26.13 12.10
C ALA A 312 -25.01 26.70 12.98
N PHE A 313 -24.70 27.44 14.06
CA PHE A 313 -25.72 27.90 15.01
C PHE A 313 -26.45 29.15 14.52
N TRP A 314 -27.76 29.03 14.35
CA TRP A 314 -28.62 30.14 13.92
C TRP A 314 -29.70 30.46 14.96
N SER A 315 -29.93 31.76 15.18
CA SER A 315 -30.89 32.25 16.17
C SER A 315 -31.81 33.32 15.60
N THR A 316 -32.97 33.54 16.22
CA THR A 316 -33.88 34.63 15.86
C THR A 316 -33.26 36.02 15.99
N ASN A 317 -32.21 36.17 16.81
CA ASN A 317 -31.50 37.44 17.02
C ASN A 317 -30.34 37.63 16.04
N THR A 318 -29.94 36.58 15.32
CA THR A 318 -28.92 36.57 14.27
C THR A 318 -29.43 35.74 13.09
N PRO A 319 -30.48 36.21 12.39
CA PRO A 319 -31.23 35.41 11.42
C PRO A 319 -30.42 35.01 10.17
N VAL A 320 -29.23 35.58 9.97
CA VAL A 320 -28.34 35.32 8.83
C VAL A 320 -27.03 34.63 9.27
N GLY A 321 -26.86 34.39 10.58
CA GLY A 321 -25.65 33.78 11.17
C GLY A 321 -24.34 34.33 10.60
N HIS A 322 -23.58 33.45 9.94
CA HIS A 322 -22.30 33.75 9.26
C HIS A 322 -22.40 33.63 7.74
N GLU A 323 -23.60 33.70 7.14
CA GLU A 323 -23.73 33.63 5.69
C GLU A 323 -22.90 34.74 5.02
N ASN A 324 -22.21 34.38 3.94
CA ASN A 324 -21.34 35.24 3.15
C ASN A 324 -20.07 35.73 3.87
N ASP A 325 -19.88 35.42 5.14
CA ASP A 325 -18.67 35.81 5.86
C ASP A 325 -17.46 35.02 5.39
N LEU A 326 -16.32 35.73 5.26
CA LEU A 326 -15.03 35.08 5.15
C LEU A 326 -14.64 34.44 6.48
N VAL A 327 -14.58 33.12 6.51
CA VAL A 327 -14.31 32.31 7.70
C VAL A 327 -13.10 31.39 7.51
N SER A 328 -12.54 30.91 8.61
CA SER A 328 -11.47 29.91 8.67
C SER A 328 -11.85 28.86 9.70
N ILE A 329 -11.91 27.60 9.27
CA ILE A 329 -12.28 26.45 10.09
C ILE A 329 -11.31 25.29 9.85
N GLN A 330 -11.03 24.52 10.89
CA GLN A 330 -10.18 23.33 10.80
C GLN A 330 -11.03 22.07 10.81
N GLY A 331 -10.69 21.13 9.92
CA GLY A 331 -11.36 19.84 9.83
C GLY A 331 -10.43 18.76 9.31
N ARG A 332 -10.72 17.52 9.67
CA ARG A 332 -10.02 16.35 9.15
C ARG A 332 -10.64 15.95 7.81
N LEU A 333 -9.84 15.90 6.75
CA LEU A 333 -10.32 15.52 5.42
C LEU A 333 -10.83 14.06 5.42
N VAL A 334 -12.11 13.86 5.11
CA VAL A 334 -12.76 12.55 5.06
C VAL A 334 -12.75 11.99 3.65
N THR A 335 -13.16 12.79 2.68
CA THR A 335 -13.14 12.42 1.25
C THR A 335 -13.00 13.66 0.39
N LYS A 336 -12.69 13.46 -0.89
CA LYS A 336 -12.62 14.51 -1.89
C LYS A 336 -13.19 13.99 -3.21
N VAL A 337 -14.02 14.78 -3.86
CA VAL A 337 -14.70 14.44 -5.12
C VAL A 337 -14.49 15.56 -6.12
N ARG A 338 -14.17 15.20 -7.36
CA ARG A 338 -14.11 16.13 -8.48
C ARG A 338 -15.31 15.90 -9.39
N GLU A 339 -16.05 16.97 -9.65
CA GLU A 339 -17.19 17.03 -10.56
C GLU A 339 -16.86 17.94 -11.75
N PRO A 340 -17.66 17.93 -12.83
CA PRO A 340 -17.43 18.83 -13.96
C PRO A 340 -17.41 20.31 -13.57
N SER A 341 -18.28 20.72 -12.64
CA SER A 341 -18.48 22.12 -12.24
C SER A 341 -17.76 22.52 -10.95
N GLN A 342 -17.19 21.58 -10.19
CA GLN A 342 -16.59 21.87 -8.89
C GLN A 342 -15.68 20.77 -8.35
N ASP A 343 -14.84 21.14 -7.38
CA ASP A 343 -14.16 20.22 -6.47
C ASP A 343 -14.78 20.33 -5.08
N GLU A 344 -15.14 19.19 -4.50
CA GLU A 344 -15.68 19.10 -3.14
C GLU A 344 -14.70 18.36 -2.23
N TYR A 345 -14.47 18.92 -1.04
CA TYR A 345 -13.70 18.33 0.04
C TYR A 345 -14.62 18.19 1.25
N VAL A 346 -14.87 16.97 1.69
CA VAL A 346 -15.72 16.72 2.86
C VAL A 346 -14.80 16.58 4.08
N LEU A 347 -15.01 17.40 5.09
CA LEU A 347 -14.20 17.44 6.30
C LEU A 347 -15.03 17.14 7.56
N ASP A 348 -14.38 16.55 8.54
CA ASP A 348 -14.92 16.31 9.88
C ASP A 348 -14.32 17.31 10.89
N ALA A 349 -15.16 18.09 11.54
CA ALA A 349 -14.80 18.94 12.67
C ALA A 349 -15.52 18.44 13.93
N GLY A 350 -14.82 17.63 14.73
CA GLY A 350 -15.35 17.15 16.01
C GLY A 350 -16.52 16.17 15.89
N GLY A 351 -16.55 15.31 14.86
CA GLY A 351 -17.65 14.38 14.61
C GLY A 351 -18.80 14.97 13.80
N ARG A 352 -18.66 16.18 13.28
CA ARG A 352 -19.64 16.87 12.44
C ARG A 352 -19.03 17.20 11.09
N LEU A 353 -19.74 16.80 10.04
CA LEU A 353 -19.28 16.99 8.67
C LEU A 353 -19.63 18.39 8.15
N PHE A 354 -18.78 18.91 7.28
CA PHE A 354 -19.08 20.06 6.42
C PHE A 354 -18.31 19.92 5.11
N SER A 355 -18.79 20.55 4.05
CA SER A 355 -18.15 20.53 2.74
C SER A 355 -17.43 21.83 2.46
N ALA A 356 -16.24 21.75 1.87
CA ALA A 356 -15.53 22.87 1.28
C ALA A 356 -15.53 22.70 -0.24
N ILE A 357 -16.03 23.70 -0.96
CA ILE A 357 -16.33 23.60 -2.40
C ILE A 357 -15.56 24.65 -3.16
N LEU A 358 -14.77 24.22 -4.15
CA LEU A 358 -14.13 25.11 -5.12
C LEU A 358 -14.86 24.99 -6.46
N ARG A 359 -15.57 26.05 -6.88
CA ARG A 359 -16.28 26.07 -8.17
C ARG A 359 -15.30 26.24 -9.33
N HIS A 360 -15.55 25.55 -10.43
CA HIS A 360 -14.73 25.64 -11.64
C HIS A 360 -15.15 26.86 -12.48
N ALA A 361 -14.22 27.79 -12.70
CA ALA A 361 -14.41 28.92 -13.59
C ALA A 361 -13.89 28.58 -15.01
N GLY A 362 -14.80 28.34 -15.96
CA GLY A 362 -14.45 28.16 -17.38
C GLY A 362 -13.95 26.76 -17.76
N ARG A 363 -13.27 26.67 -18.92
CA ARG A 363 -12.82 25.39 -19.51
C ARG A 363 -11.46 24.90 -18.99
N ASP A 364 -10.60 25.82 -18.55
CA ASP A 364 -9.26 25.50 -18.03
C ASP A 364 -9.30 25.33 -16.51
N VAL A 365 -9.61 24.11 -16.08
CA VAL A 365 -9.74 23.76 -14.66
C VAL A 365 -8.41 23.25 -14.11
N ALA A 366 -7.87 23.91 -13.08
CA ALA A 366 -6.66 23.47 -12.39
C ALA A 366 -6.82 22.03 -11.83
N PRO A 367 -5.74 21.23 -11.72
CA PRO A 367 -5.80 19.91 -11.09
C PRO A 367 -6.27 19.98 -9.64
N MET A 368 -7.02 18.99 -9.17
CA MET A 368 -7.57 18.99 -7.80
C MET A 368 -6.43 18.99 -6.77
N ALA A 369 -6.58 19.71 -5.66
CA ALA A 369 -5.57 19.75 -4.62
C ALA A 369 -5.27 18.33 -4.08
N GLN A 370 -3.99 17.99 -4.04
CA GLN A 370 -3.52 16.67 -3.63
C GLN A 370 -3.38 16.56 -2.11
N LEU A 371 -4.49 16.73 -1.40
CA LEU A 371 -4.56 16.50 0.04
C LEU A 371 -4.83 15.02 0.33
N PRO A 372 -4.09 14.37 1.25
CA PRO A 372 -4.32 12.99 1.63
C PRO A 372 -5.50 12.89 2.61
N VAL A 373 -6.40 11.94 2.36
CA VAL A 373 -7.50 11.60 3.27
C VAL A 373 -6.96 11.31 4.67
N GLY A 374 -7.59 11.90 5.68
CA GLY A 374 -7.22 11.83 7.09
C GLY A 374 -6.33 12.98 7.57
N ALA A 375 -5.81 13.83 6.69
CA ALA A 375 -5.03 15.01 7.06
C ALA A 375 -5.88 16.04 7.80
N MET A 376 -5.26 16.78 8.72
CA MET A 376 -5.88 17.98 9.30
C MET A 376 -5.67 19.15 8.35
N VAL A 377 -6.76 19.79 7.94
CA VAL A 377 -6.77 20.86 6.94
C VAL A 377 -7.46 22.08 7.54
N ARG A 378 -6.83 23.24 7.39
CA ARG A 378 -7.49 24.54 7.57
C ARG A 378 -8.10 24.96 6.25
N VAL A 379 -9.37 25.28 6.30
CA VAL A 379 -10.19 25.70 5.18
C VAL A 379 -10.55 27.15 5.41
N THR A 380 -10.18 28.03 4.47
CA THR A 380 -10.56 29.43 4.47
C THR A 380 -11.52 29.71 3.31
N GLY A 381 -12.62 30.40 3.51
CA GLY A 381 -13.56 30.63 2.42
C GLY A 381 -14.82 31.33 2.89
N ILE A 382 -15.79 31.45 1.98
CA ILE A 382 -17.07 32.06 2.29
C ILE A 382 -18.00 31.02 2.87
N CYS A 383 -18.55 31.27 4.05
CA CYS A 383 -19.59 30.40 4.61
C CYS A 383 -20.89 30.59 3.83
N THR A 384 -21.48 29.50 3.35
CA THR A 384 -22.72 29.50 2.58
C THR A 384 -23.68 28.43 3.08
N ILE A 385 -24.99 28.68 3.01
CA ILE A 385 -26.01 27.74 3.46
C ILE A 385 -26.88 27.33 2.27
N PRO A 386 -26.84 26.05 1.87
CA PRO A 386 -27.43 25.62 0.59
C PRO A 386 -28.97 25.58 0.59
N ASP A 387 -29.65 25.54 1.74
CA ASP A 387 -31.11 25.62 1.82
C ASP A 387 -31.56 26.46 3.02
N LEU A 388 -31.85 27.73 2.74
CA LEU A 388 -32.33 28.70 3.72
C LEU A 388 -33.83 28.61 3.95
N THR A 389 -34.57 27.93 3.05
CA THR A 389 -36.03 27.85 3.10
C THR A 389 -36.54 26.87 4.15
N ALA A 390 -35.72 25.85 4.47
CA ALA A 390 -36.03 24.79 5.44
C ALA A 390 -35.65 25.13 6.90
N ILE A 391 -35.12 26.32 7.18
CA ILE A 391 -34.52 26.65 8.48
C ILE A 391 -35.57 27.08 9.51
N ASN A 392 -35.57 26.41 10.67
CA ASN A 392 -36.22 26.85 11.90
C ASN A 392 -35.19 27.55 12.81
N PRO A 393 -35.41 28.81 13.24
CA PRO A 393 -34.51 29.50 14.16
C PRO A 393 -34.33 28.75 15.49
N GLY A 394 -33.09 28.63 15.98
CA GLY A 394 -32.77 27.99 17.27
C GLY A 394 -32.11 26.60 17.18
N GLY A 395 -31.59 26.22 16.01
CA GLY A 395 -30.93 24.93 15.77
C GLY A 395 -29.61 25.04 15.02
N TYR A 396 -28.96 23.89 14.80
CA TYR A 396 -27.78 23.78 13.94
C TYR A 396 -28.22 23.49 12.50
N VAL A 397 -27.66 24.23 11.54
CA VAL A 397 -27.93 24.07 10.12
C VAL A 397 -26.69 23.55 9.38
N PRO A 398 -26.86 22.75 8.31
CA PRO A 398 -25.74 22.41 7.44
C PRO A 398 -25.24 23.69 6.75
N PHE A 399 -23.93 23.78 6.62
CA PHE A 399 -23.26 24.86 5.90
C PHE A 399 -22.14 24.27 5.03
N GLU A 400 -21.73 25.06 4.06
CA GLU A 400 -20.63 24.78 3.15
C GLU A 400 -19.63 25.94 3.22
N ILE A 401 -18.37 25.68 2.89
CA ILE A 401 -17.33 26.70 2.75
C ILE A 401 -16.95 26.81 1.28
N LEU A 402 -17.38 27.90 0.64
CA LEU A 402 -17.04 28.21 -0.73
C LEU A 402 -15.59 28.73 -0.80
N LEU A 403 -14.71 27.91 -1.36
CA LEU A 403 -13.30 28.19 -1.54
C LEU A 403 -13.11 29.24 -2.64
N ARG A 404 -12.18 30.17 -2.41
CA ARG A 404 -11.86 31.24 -3.35
C ARG A 404 -10.77 30.79 -4.31
N THR A 405 -9.77 30.08 -3.78
CA THR A 405 -8.68 29.47 -4.54
C THR A 405 -8.27 28.13 -3.92
N GLN A 406 -7.32 27.42 -4.53
CA GLN A 406 -6.75 26.22 -3.92
C GLN A 406 -5.83 26.51 -2.73
N GLU A 407 -5.32 27.74 -2.61
CA GLU A 407 -4.42 28.16 -1.52
C GLU A 407 -5.16 28.28 -0.17
N ASP A 408 -6.48 28.39 -0.23
CA ASP A 408 -7.38 28.41 0.92
C ASP A 408 -7.46 27.06 1.66
N LEU A 409 -6.89 25.99 1.08
CA LEU A 409 -6.76 24.69 1.70
C LEU A 409 -5.33 24.47 2.21
N LEU A 410 -5.12 24.70 3.49
CA LEU A 410 -3.81 24.56 4.12
C LEU A 410 -3.75 23.29 4.95
N MET A 411 -2.87 22.36 4.58
CA MET A 411 -2.60 21.16 5.39
C MET A 411 -1.83 21.55 6.65
N ILE A 412 -2.44 21.34 7.82
CA ILE A 412 -1.82 21.62 9.12
C ILE A 412 -1.04 20.39 9.60
N GLU A 413 -1.63 19.19 9.46
CA GLU A 413 -1.04 17.94 9.92
C GLU A 413 -1.26 16.80 8.93
N ASN A 414 -0.25 15.93 8.80
CA ASN A 414 -0.34 14.69 8.03
C ASN A 414 -1.37 13.72 8.63
N PRO A 415 -1.95 12.81 7.81
CA PRO A 415 -2.86 11.80 8.31
C PRO A 415 -2.16 10.91 9.36
N PRO A 416 -2.85 10.51 10.43
CA PRO A 416 -2.27 9.67 11.46
C PRO A 416 -1.76 8.35 10.87
N LEU A 417 -0.62 7.88 11.38
CA LEU A 417 0.00 6.62 10.94
C LEU A 417 -0.95 5.42 11.10
N LEU A 418 -1.89 5.48 12.05
CA LEU A 418 -2.95 4.49 12.33
C LEU A 418 -4.24 4.69 11.51
N SER A 419 -4.17 5.24 10.30
CA SER A 419 -5.34 5.27 9.40
C SER A 419 -5.72 3.86 8.92
N VAL A 420 -7.00 3.62 8.59
CA VAL A 420 -7.50 2.33 8.06
C VAL A 420 -6.67 1.86 6.86
N ARG A 421 -6.30 2.77 5.96
CA ARG A 421 -5.43 2.48 4.82
C ARG A 421 -4.06 1.97 5.26
N ASN A 422 -3.43 2.64 6.21
CA ASN A 422 -2.12 2.23 6.72
C ASN A 422 -2.20 0.93 7.53
N LEU A 423 -3.31 0.68 8.23
CA LEU A 423 -3.58 -0.60 8.89
C LEU A 423 -3.73 -1.73 7.88
N ILE A 424 -4.38 -1.51 6.73
CA ILE A 424 -4.44 -2.49 5.64
C ILE A 424 -3.05 -2.73 5.06
N ILE A 425 -2.25 -1.68 4.85
CA ILE A 425 -0.86 -1.82 4.38
C ILE A 425 -0.03 -2.60 5.41
N LEU A 426 -0.14 -2.26 6.70
CA LEU A 426 0.55 -2.95 7.78
C LEU A 426 0.11 -4.41 7.89
N ALA A 427 -1.19 -4.69 7.79
CA ALA A 427 -1.73 -6.04 7.73
C ALA A 427 -1.22 -6.79 6.50
N GLY A 428 -1.11 -6.14 5.34
CA GLY A 428 -0.52 -6.68 4.12
C GLY A 428 0.97 -6.97 4.28
N ILE A 429 1.74 -6.09 4.93
CA ILE A 429 3.15 -6.31 5.26
C ILE A 429 3.30 -7.46 6.25
N LEU A 430 2.47 -7.52 7.29
CA LEU A 430 2.47 -8.62 8.26
C LEU A 430 2.07 -9.94 7.61
N LEU A 431 1.10 -9.94 6.70
CA LEU A 431 0.72 -11.09 5.90
C LEU A 431 1.87 -11.51 4.98
N LEU A 432 2.55 -10.56 4.33
CA LEU A 432 3.73 -10.84 3.51
C LEU A 432 4.85 -11.43 4.35
N ILE A 433 5.12 -10.89 5.53
CA ILE A 433 6.10 -11.44 6.48
C ILE A 433 5.69 -12.85 6.91
N ALA A 434 4.40 -13.08 7.21
CA ALA A 434 3.89 -14.41 7.57
C ALA A 434 4.02 -15.39 6.41
N VAL A 435 3.72 -14.97 5.17
CA VAL A 435 3.90 -15.79 3.96
C VAL A 435 5.37 -16.06 3.70
N VAL A 436 6.26 -15.08 3.86
CA VAL A 436 7.71 -15.27 3.76
C VAL A 436 8.21 -16.21 4.84
N ALA A 437 7.72 -16.08 6.08
CA ALA A 437 8.03 -16.97 7.18
C ALA A 437 7.47 -18.38 6.94
N MET A 438 6.31 -18.51 6.30
CA MET A 438 5.70 -19.79 5.93
C MET A 438 6.43 -20.44 4.75
N ILE A 439 6.84 -19.67 3.74
CA ILE A 439 7.71 -20.13 2.64
C ILE A 439 9.09 -20.48 3.18
N TRP A 440 9.62 -19.71 4.14
CA TRP A 440 10.88 -19.99 4.80
C TRP A 440 10.78 -21.23 5.67
N GLY A 441 9.71 -21.38 6.45
CA GLY A 441 9.37 -22.56 7.22
C GLY A 441 9.20 -23.79 6.32
N TRP A 442 8.49 -23.66 5.20
CA TRP A 442 8.34 -24.71 4.20
C TRP A 442 9.64 -25.00 3.44
N ARG A 443 10.49 -24.01 3.20
CA ARG A 443 11.85 -24.21 2.69
C ARG A 443 12.73 -24.90 3.71
N GLN A 444 12.56 -24.59 5.00
CA GLN A 444 13.28 -25.25 6.08
C GLN A 444 12.76 -26.67 6.26
N GLU A 445 11.45 -26.93 6.19
CA GLU A 445 10.87 -28.27 6.18
C GLU A 445 11.27 -29.04 4.93
N ARG A 446 11.29 -28.42 3.74
CA ARG A 446 11.84 -29.05 2.53
C ARG A 446 13.33 -29.25 2.62
N LYS A 447 14.07 -28.36 3.29
CA LYS A 447 15.49 -28.53 3.57
C LYS A 447 15.71 -29.62 4.61
N VAL A 448 14.83 -29.77 5.59
CA VAL A 448 14.84 -30.81 6.62
C VAL A 448 14.38 -32.14 6.05
N HIS A 449 13.43 -32.18 5.12
CA HIS A 449 13.03 -33.37 4.36
C HIS A 449 14.06 -33.73 3.32
N HIS A 450 14.66 -32.77 2.60
CA HIS A 450 15.85 -33.05 1.79
C HIS A 450 17.05 -33.43 2.65
N GLN A 451 17.18 -32.91 3.87
CA GLN A 451 18.21 -33.30 4.82
C GLN A 451 17.89 -34.64 5.46
N ALA A 452 16.63 -35.04 5.64
CA ALA A 452 16.17 -36.30 6.21
C ALA A 452 16.15 -37.41 5.15
N ASP A 453 15.87 -37.10 3.89
CA ASP A 453 16.07 -37.97 2.73
C ASP A 453 17.55 -38.05 2.39
N ALA A 454 18.30 -36.95 2.54
CA ALA A 454 19.76 -36.99 2.52
C ALA A 454 20.33 -37.67 3.76
N MET A 455 19.65 -37.69 4.92
CA MET A 455 20.00 -38.39 6.17
C MET A 455 19.68 -39.88 6.04
N ALA A 456 18.60 -40.25 5.35
CA ALA A 456 18.19 -41.62 5.04
C ALA A 456 19.07 -42.19 3.92
N GLN A 457 19.41 -41.38 2.90
CA GLN A 457 20.48 -41.69 1.95
C GLN A 457 21.86 -41.62 2.63
N LEU A 458 22.07 -40.81 3.67
CA LEU A 458 23.28 -40.84 4.52
C LEU A 458 23.25 -42.03 5.47
N GLU A 459 22.12 -42.64 5.81
CA GLU A 459 21.98 -43.79 6.70
C GLU A 459 22.10 -45.09 5.92
N GLN A 460 21.59 -45.13 4.68
CA GLN A 460 21.91 -46.18 3.71
C GLN A 460 23.33 -46.05 3.19
N ARG A 461 23.83 -44.83 2.93
CA ARG A 461 25.26 -44.60 2.65
C ARG A 461 26.09 -44.73 3.91
N ARG A 462 25.62 -44.49 5.14
CA ARG A 462 26.34 -44.82 6.39
C ARG A 462 26.31 -46.32 6.61
N SER A 463 25.27 -47.06 6.26
CA SER A 463 25.29 -48.52 6.37
C SER A 463 26.26 -49.12 5.35
N ALA A 464 26.28 -48.61 4.12
CA ALA A 464 27.27 -49.00 3.10
C ALA A 464 28.69 -48.45 3.38
N ILE A 465 28.80 -47.27 4.00
CA ILE A 465 30.07 -46.65 4.39
C ILE A 465 30.58 -47.28 5.69
N LEU A 466 29.73 -47.67 6.65
CA LEU A 466 30.09 -48.42 7.86
C LEU A 466 30.48 -49.86 7.50
N GLU A 467 29.84 -50.48 6.50
CA GLU A 467 30.37 -51.71 5.89
C GLU A 467 31.72 -51.47 5.20
N SER A 468 31.94 -50.31 4.57
CA SER A 468 33.22 -49.97 3.91
C SER A 468 34.32 -49.40 4.83
N ILE A 469 33.97 -48.89 6.02
CA ILE A 469 34.85 -48.35 7.07
C ILE A 469 35.23 -49.47 8.05
N ASN A 470 34.51 -50.59 8.04
CA ASN A 470 34.97 -51.85 8.61
C ASN A 470 36.21 -52.41 7.88
N HIS A 471 36.63 -51.78 6.77
CA HIS A 471 38.00 -51.83 6.29
C HIS A 471 38.57 -50.41 6.38
N ALA A 472 39.56 -50.23 7.24
CA ALA A 472 40.39 -49.03 7.20
C ALA A 472 40.89 -48.85 5.76
N ARG A 473 40.31 -47.92 4.99
CA ARG A 473 40.90 -47.53 3.71
C ARG A 473 42.28 -47.01 4.05
N PRO A 474 43.35 -47.71 3.64
CA PRO A 474 44.69 -47.31 4.03
C PRO A 474 44.89 -45.87 3.57
N LEU A 475 45.63 -45.07 4.34
CA LEU A 475 46.03 -43.71 3.94
C LEU A 475 46.51 -43.65 2.48
N ALA A 476 47.08 -44.76 1.99
CA ALA A 476 47.39 -45.03 0.59
C ALA A 476 46.25 -44.69 -0.39
N GLU A 477 45.03 -45.20 -0.19
CA GLU A 477 43.91 -45.00 -1.12
C GLU A 477 43.44 -43.54 -1.17
N VAL A 478 43.49 -42.83 -0.04
CA VAL A 478 43.12 -41.42 0.04
C VAL A 478 44.14 -40.57 -0.70
N LEU A 479 45.44 -40.85 -0.51
CA LEU A 479 46.52 -40.17 -1.22
C LEU A 479 46.51 -40.48 -2.73
N GLU A 480 46.15 -41.69 -3.14
CA GLU A 480 45.96 -42.04 -4.55
C GLU A 480 44.85 -41.21 -5.22
N HIS A 481 43.68 -41.08 -4.60
CA HIS A 481 42.61 -40.21 -5.11
C HIS A 481 43.04 -38.75 -5.24
N ILE A 482 43.83 -38.25 -4.29
CA ILE A 482 44.39 -36.89 -4.37
C ILE A 482 45.31 -36.75 -5.59
N THR A 483 46.17 -37.75 -5.85
CA THR A 483 47.02 -37.74 -7.05
C THR A 483 46.22 -37.81 -8.36
N GLU A 484 45.11 -38.53 -8.39
CA GLU A 484 44.22 -38.58 -9.57
C GLU A 484 43.49 -37.26 -9.83
N LEU A 485 43.03 -36.59 -8.77
CA LEU A 485 42.41 -35.26 -8.89
C LEU A 485 43.39 -34.21 -9.43
N VAL A 486 44.62 -34.20 -8.90
CA VAL A 486 45.69 -33.33 -9.41
C VAL A 486 46.02 -33.68 -10.86
N SER A 487 46.15 -34.97 -11.20
CA SER A 487 46.38 -35.44 -12.57
C SER A 487 45.26 -35.01 -13.52
N SER A 488 44.00 -35.18 -13.15
CA SER A 488 42.83 -34.82 -13.96
C SER A 488 42.74 -33.31 -14.21
N SER A 489 43.03 -32.49 -13.19
CA SER A 489 43.05 -31.03 -13.34
C SER A 489 44.19 -30.54 -14.26
N LEU A 490 45.16 -31.41 -14.54
CA LEU A 490 46.32 -31.15 -15.40
C LEU A 490 46.32 -32.02 -16.67
N ASN A 491 45.12 -32.30 -17.22
CA ASN A 491 44.91 -33.04 -18.45
C ASN A 491 45.60 -34.42 -18.47
N GLY A 492 45.63 -35.11 -17.33
CA GLY A 492 46.19 -36.46 -17.20
C GLY A 492 47.69 -36.51 -16.99
N ALA A 493 48.34 -35.39 -16.65
CA ALA A 493 49.76 -35.37 -16.32
C ALA A 493 50.08 -36.35 -15.16
N PRO A 494 51.14 -37.18 -15.24
CA PRO A 494 51.50 -38.11 -14.17
C PRO A 494 51.74 -37.38 -12.85
N CYS A 495 51.09 -37.86 -11.77
CA CYS A 495 51.17 -37.29 -10.42
C CYS A 495 51.37 -38.40 -9.39
N TRP A 496 52.29 -38.20 -8.43
CA TRP A 496 52.53 -39.13 -7.34
C TRP A 496 52.95 -38.41 -6.05
N ILE A 497 52.74 -39.07 -4.91
CA ILE A 497 53.16 -38.62 -3.58
C ILE A 497 54.16 -39.61 -3.01
N GLU A 498 55.25 -39.09 -2.43
CA GLU A 498 56.23 -39.85 -1.66
C GLU A 498 56.04 -39.45 -0.18
N VAL A 499 55.52 -40.37 0.64
CA VAL A 499 55.33 -40.14 2.09
C VAL A 499 56.62 -40.38 2.86
N ALA A 500 56.76 -39.77 4.03
CA ALA A 500 57.98 -39.82 4.84
C ALA A 500 58.39 -41.22 5.31
N ASP A 501 57.48 -42.21 5.29
CA ASP A 501 57.75 -43.62 5.58
C ASP A 501 58.32 -44.39 4.37
N GLY A 502 58.50 -43.71 3.23
CA GLY A 502 59.11 -44.26 2.02
C GLY A 502 58.11 -44.81 1.00
N ALA A 503 56.81 -44.86 1.30
CA ALA A 503 55.81 -45.31 0.33
C ALA A 503 55.60 -44.27 -0.81
N THR A 504 55.46 -44.77 -2.03
CA THR A 504 55.16 -43.96 -3.22
C THR A 504 53.77 -44.33 -3.74
N LEU A 505 52.90 -43.34 -3.88
CA LEU A 505 51.47 -43.52 -4.18
C LEU A 505 51.08 -42.67 -5.40
N GLY A 506 50.33 -43.23 -6.34
CA GLY A 506 49.95 -42.58 -7.60
C GLY A 506 50.83 -42.95 -8.81
N ARG A 507 50.67 -42.23 -9.93
CA ARG A 507 51.31 -42.55 -11.22
C ARG A 507 52.66 -41.85 -11.36
N LYS A 508 53.73 -42.55 -11.01
CA LYS A 508 55.12 -42.13 -11.27
C LYS A 508 55.54 -42.52 -12.71
N PRO A 509 56.00 -41.58 -13.55
CA PRO A 509 56.44 -41.90 -14.91
C PRO A 509 57.77 -42.67 -14.92
N ALA A 510 58.05 -43.42 -16.00
CA ALA A 510 59.31 -44.13 -16.19
C ALA A 510 60.51 -43.15 -16.24
N ALA A 511 61.67 -43.59 -15.76
CA ALA A 511 62.88 -42.77 -15.63
C ALA A 511 63.25 -42.09 -16.97
N GLY A 512 63.30 -40.75 -16.99
CA GLY A 512 63.63 -39.93 -18.17
C GLY A 512 62.52 -38.99 -18.68
N ALA A 513 61.33 -39.02 -18.08
CA ALA A 513 60.18 -38.21 -18.53
C ALA A 513 60.18 -36.75 -18.00
N GLY A 514 61.06 -35.89 -18.52
CA GLY A 514 60.98 -34.42 -18.38
C GLY A 514 61.06 -33.85 -16.94
N PRO A 515 61.09 -32.51 -16.78
CA PRO A 515 61.16 -31.88 -15.45
C PRO A 515 59.83 -32.07 -14.70
N ALA A 516 59.89 -32.59 -13.47
CA ALA A 516 58.74 -32.69 -12.57
C ALA A 516 58.74 -31.50 -11.59
N ILE A 517 57.58 -30.88 -11.42
CA ILE A 517 57.37 -29.85 -10.39
C ILE A 517 57.12 -30.59 -9.08
N THR A 518 57.85 -30.23 -8.02
CA THR A 518 57.80 -30.90 -6.71
C THR A 518 57.41 -29.89 -5.64
N GLN A 519 56.53 -30.30 -4.73
CA GLN A 519 56.17 -29.53 -3.56
C GLN A 519 56.34 -30.37 -2.29
N GLU A 520 57.00 -29.79 -1.28
CA GLU A 520 57.14 -30.44 0.02
C GLU A 520 55.80 -30.41 0.77
N LEU A 521 55.44 -31.54 1.39
CA LEU A 521 54.31 -31.68 2.28
C LEU A 521 54.83 -31.49 3.71
N THR A 522 54.59 -30.31 4.27
CA THR A 522 55.02 -29.97 5.63
C THR A 522 53.79 -29.73 6.49
N SER A 523 53.75 -30.37 7.66
CA SER A 523 52.72 -30.17 8.69
C SER A 523 52.69 -28.72 9.19
N GLN A 524 51.61 -28.33 9.86
CA GLN A 524 51.53 -27.02 10.53
C GLN A 524 52.60 -26.84 11.61
N SER A 525 53.10 -27.93 12.20
CA SER A 525 54.17 -27.95 13.22
C SER A 525 55.59 -28.04 12.64
N GLY A 526 55.75 -27.95 11.31
CA GLY A 526 57.06 -27.96 10.65
C GLY A 526 57.65 -29.36 10.39
N VAL A 527 56.96 -30.43 10.78
CA VAL A 527 57.33 -31.82 10.47
C VAL A 527 57.19 -32.08 8.97
N LYS A 528 58.21 -32.66 8.34
CA LYS A 528 58.17 -33.11 6.94
C LYS A 528 57.34 -34.39 6.83
N LEU A 529 56.24 -34.33 6.09
CA LEU A 529 55.29 -35.44 5.90
C LEU A 529 55.50 -36.20 4.59
N GLY A 530 56.14 -35.56 3.60
CA GLY A 530 56.39 -36.16 2.29
C GLY A 530 56.62 -35.12 1.19
N LYS A 531 56.47 -35.54 -0.06
CA LYS A 531 56.53 -34.69 -1.26
C LYS A 531 55.45 -35.10 -2.26
N ILE A 532 54.86 -34.13 -2.95
CA ILE A 532 53.98 -34.36 -4.10
C ILE A 532 54.66 -33.90 -5.38
N HIS A 533 54.54 -34.68 -6.44
CA HIS A 533 55.21 -34.47 -7.71
C HIS A 533 54.22 -34.52 -8.87
N VAL A 534 54.43 -33.67 -9.87
CA VAL A 534 53.71 -33.73 -11.17
C VAL A 534 54.67 -33.54 -12.33
N ALA A 535 54.60 -34.42 -13.33
CA ALA A 535 55.36 -34.33 -14.57
C ALA A 535 54.61 -33.49 -15.62
N THR A 536 54.75 -32.16 -15.57
CA THR A 536 54.12 -31.24 -16.52
C THR A 536 55.03 -30.06 -16.90
N LYS A 537 54.88 -29.55 -18.13
CA LYS A 537 55.56 -28.33 -18.63
C LYS A 537 54.72 -27.06 -18.46
N LEU A 538 53.48 -27.17 -18.01
CA LEU A 538 52.52 -26.05 -17.93
C LEU A 538 52.69 -25.25 -16.63
N ALA A 539 52.86 -23.93 -16.73
CA ALA A 539 52.89 -23.02 -15.58
C ALA A 539 51.58 -23.02 -14.76
N ALA A 540 50.45 -23.39 -15.38
CA ALA A 540 49.17 -23.63 -14.70
C ALA A 540 49.21 -24.81 -13.71
N GLY A 541 50.25 -25.67 -13.79
CA GLY A 541 50.48 -26.82 -12.90
C GLY A 541 50.70 -26.45 -11.43
N LEU A 542 51.23 -25.26 -11.14
CA LEU A 542 51.60 -24.87 -9.77
C LEU A 542 50.37 -24.80 -8.83
N ARG A 543 49.25 -24.25 -9.29
CA ARG A 543 48.04 -24.06 -8.45
C ARG A 543 47.35 -25.39 -8.11
N ALA A 544 47.28 -26.30 -9.08
CA ALA A 544 46.74 -27.64 -8.85
C ALA A 544 47.64 -28.45 -7.91
N LEU A 545 48.95 -28.31 -8.05
CA LEU A 545 49.93 -28.93 -7.14
C LEU A 545 49.83 -28.38 -5.72
N GLU A 546 49.72 -27.05 -5.54
CA GLU A 546 49.54 -26.42 -4.23
C GLU A 546 48.25 -26.86 -3.53
N THR A 547 47.17 -26.97 -4.31
CA THR A 547 45.89 -27.45 -3.80
C THR A 547 45.98 -28.92 -3.39
N GLY A 548 46.57 -29.76 -4.24
CA GLY A 548 46.82 -31.18 -3.94
C GLY A 548 47.72 -31.38 -2.72
N ALA A 549 48.78 -30.57 -2.59
CA ALA A 549 49.70 -30.60 -1.46
C ALA A 549 48.98 -30.29 -0.13
N ARG A 550 48.15 -29.25 -0.09
CA ARG A 550 47.37 -28.89 1.11
C ARG A 550 46.41 -30.01 1.53
N VAL A 551 45.73 -30.64 0.57
CA VAL A 551 44.80 -31.74 0.85
C VAL A 551 45.55 -32.98 1.33
N ALA A 552 46.71 -33.29 0.76
CA ALA A 552 47.56 -34.39 1.20
C ALA A 552 48.11 -34.18 2.62
N VAL A 553 48.58 -32.97 2.96
CA VAL A 553 49.01 -32.63 4.34
C VAL A 553 47.87 -32.87 5.33
N LEU A 554 46.67 -32.36 5.02
CA LEU A 554 45.50 -32.53 5.87
C LEU A 554 45.13 -34.01 6.07
N ALA A 555 45.15 -34.82 5.00
CA ALA A 555 44.85 -36.24 5.09
C ALA A 555 45.84 -37.01 5.99
N ILE A 556 47.15 -36.70 5.87
CA ILE A 556 48.21 -37.34 6.67
C ILE A 556 48.11 -36.93 8.15
N GLU A 557 47.89 -35.64 8.44
CA GLU A 557 47.74 -35.13 9.82
C GLU A 557 46.49 -35.70 10.50
N THR A 558 45.37 -35.72 9.77
CA THR A 558 44.10 -36.24 10.27
C THR A 558 44.23 -37.72 10.64
N ASN A 559 44.86 -38.53 9.78
CA ASN A 559 45.07 -39.95 10.05
C ASN A 559 45.96 -40.20 11.29
N ARG A 560 47.00 -39.38 11.49
CA ARG A 560 47.85 -39.47 12.70
C ARG A 560 47.09 -39.09 13.98
N LEU A 561 46.29 -38.03 13.93
CA LEU A 561 45.47 -37.60 15.07
C LEU A 561 44.41 -38.65 15.43
N TYR A 562 43.75 -39.24 14.44
CA TYR A 562 42.79 -40.33 14.67
C TYR A 562 43.45 -41.57 15.28
N ALA A 563 44.66 -41.95 14.85
CA ALA A 563 45.38 -43.07 15.43
C ALA A 563 45.76 -42.82 16.91
N ASP A 564 46.24 -41.61 17.26
CA ASP A 564 46.57 -41.23 18.64
C ASP A 564 45.32 -41.14 19.54
N LEU A 565 44.22 -40.56 19.03
CA LEU A 565 42.93 -40.51 19.74
C LEU A 565 42.39 -41.92 20.01
N THR A 566 42.47 -42.82 19.03
CA THR A 566 42.00 -44.20 19.19
C THR A 566 42.81 -44.91 20.27
N TYR A 567 44.14 -44.81 20.23
CA TYR A 567 45.01 -45.40 21.25
C TYR A 567 44.70 -44.90 22.66
N ARG A 568 44.59 -43.58 22.85
CA ARG A 568 44.27 -42.98 24.16
C ARG A 568 42.85 -43.27 24.64
N SER A 569 41.93 -43.57 23.72
CA SER A 569 40.56 -43.96 24.08
C SER A 569 40.45 -45.41 24.51
N GLU A 570 41.41 -46.27 24.14
CA GLU A 570 41.31 -47.71 24.35
C GLU A 570 42.24 -48.29 25.43
N PHE A 571 43.32 -47.58 25.78
CA PHE A 571 44.34 -48.03 26.73
C PHE A 571 44.41 -47.15 27.99
N ASP A 572 44.82 -47.74 29.11
CA ASP A 572 45.15 -47.04 30.36
C ASP A 572 46.56 -46.42 30.26
N ALA A 573 46.65 -45.11 30.51
CA ALA A 573 47.88 -44.34 30.29
C ALA A 573 49.03 -44.73 31.23
N LEU A 574 48.75 -45.35 32.38
CA LEU A 574 49.79 -45.73 33.34
C LEU A 574 50.35 -47.12 33.04
N THR A 575 49.48 -48.10 32.76
CA THR A 575 49.84 -49.52 32.72
C THR A 575 49.93 -50.12 31.31
N ASP A 576 49.51 -49.39 30.28
CA ASP A 576 49.42 -49.87 28.89
C ASP A 576 48.54 -51.13 28.73
N ALA A 577 47.69 -51.39 29.72
CA ALA A 577 46.59 -52.33 29.65
C ALA A 577 45.38 -51.66 28.98
N HIS A 578 44.38 -52.42 28.58
CA HIS A 578 43.13 -51.81 28.12
C HIS A 578 42.47 -51.03 29.26
N ASN A 579 41.76 -49.95 28.94
CA ASN A 579 40.97 -49.25 29.95
C ASN A 579 39.59 -49.91 30.13
N ARG A 580 38.84 -49.44 31.12
CA ARG A 580 37.48 -49.89 31.40
C ARG A 580 36.56 -49.86 30.18
N PHE A 581 36.58 -48.76 29.43
CA PHE A 581 35.73 -48.59 28.25
C PHE A 581 35.98 -49.67 27.19
N SER A 582 37.24 -49.99 26.92
CA SER A 582 37.61 -51.08 26.02
C SER A 582 37.13 -52.44 26.52
N LEU A 583 37.26 -52.72 27.81
CA LEU A 583 36.82 -53.98 28.40
C LEU A 583 35.31 -54.15 28.28
N ASP A 584 34.53 -53.14 28.64
CA ASP A 584 33.06 -53.19 28.59
C ASP A 584 32.58 -53.49 27.16
N ARG A 585 33.15 -52.79 26.17
CA ARG A 585 32.88 -53.02 24.74
C ARG A 585 33.30 -54.42 24.28
N ALA A 586 34.43 -54.93 24.75
CA ALA A 586 34.90 -56.28 24.43
C ALA A 586 34.01 -57.36 25.07
N LEU A 587 33.58 -57.16 26.31
CA LEU A 587 32.65 -58.02 27.03
C LEU A 587 31.30 -58.09 26.32
N ASP A 588 30.69 -56.96 25.95
CA ASP A 588 29.44 -56.93 25.19
C ASP A 588 29.54 -57.71 23.88
N LYS A 589 30.67 -57.53 23.16
CA LYS A 589 30.94 -58.25 21.93
C LYS A 589 31.08 -59.77 22.18
N GLN A 590 31.75 -60.18 23.26
CA GLN A 590 31.86 -61.60 23.59
C GLN A 590 30.53 -62.20 24.05
N VAL A 591 29.71 -61.48 24.81
CA VAL A 591 28.34 -61.91 25.15
C VAL A 591 27.54 -62.15 23.87
N SER A 592 27.57 -61.21 22.92
CA SER A 592 26.86 -61.36 21.64
C SER A 592 27.38 -62.54 20.80
N ARG A 593 28.71 -62.70 20.72
CA ARG A 593 29.35 -63.83 20.02
C ARG A 593 29.00 -65.17 20.67
N ALA A 594 29.01 -65.23 22.00
CA ALA A 594 28.70 -66.42 22.77
C ALA A 594 27.23 -66.81 22.70
N ARG A 595 26.31 -65.84 22.69
CA ARG A 595 24.88 -66.06 22.40
C ARG A 595 24.66 -66.70 21.03
N THR A 596 25.39 -66.24 20.03
CA THR A 596 25.23 -66.70 18.64
C THR A 596 25.87 -68.07 18.40
N ASN A 597 27.07 -68.31 18.95
CA ASN A 597 27.88 -69.49 18.66
C ASN A 597 27.85 -70.55 19.77
N ALA A 598 27.05 -70.34 20.82
CA ALA A 598 26.99 -71.19 22.01
C ALA A 598 28.37 -71.46 22.65
N THR A 599 29.24 -70.44 22.70
CA THR A 599 30.59 -70.54 23.27
C THR A 599 30.65 -70.10 24.73
N ILE A 600 31.61 -70.63 25.48
CA ILE A 600 31.83 -70.30 26.91
C ILE A 600 33.08 -69.44 27.03
N PHE A 601 32.97 -68.31 27.74
CA PHE A 601 34.08 -67.41 28.04
C PHE A 601 34.11 -67.05 29.54
N GLY A 602 35.27 -66.60 30.01
CA GLY A 602 35.49 -66.24 31.41
C GLY A 602 35.81 -64.77 31.59
N LEU A 603 35.44 -64.23 32.76
CA LEU A 603 35.84 -62.94 33.26
C LEU A 603 36.48 -63.13 34.64
N ILE A 604 37.65 -62.52 34.84
CA ILE A 604 38.38 -62.55 36.11
C ILE A 604 38.49 -61.11 36.59
N TYR A 605 38.08 -60.86 37.84
CA TYR A 605 38.21 -59.57 38.51
C TYR A 605 39.30 -59.67 39.58
N ILE A 606 40.19 -58.68 39.63
CA ILE A 606 41.36 -58.67 40.50
C ILE A 606 41.40 -57.31 41.21
N ASP A 607 41.56 -57.34 42.52
CA ASP A 607 41.75 -56.16 43.35
C ASP A 607 43.00 -56.38 44.22
N LEU A 608 43.91 -55.39 44.25
CA LEU A 608 45.14 -55.49 45.03
C LEU A 608 44.84 -55.25 46.51
N ASP A 609 45.17 -56.22 47.35
CA ASP A 609 44.96 -56.09 48.79
C ASP A 609 45.94 -55.02 49.35
N GLU A 610 45.44 -54.14 50.21
CA GLU A 610 46.25 -53.14 50.94
C GLU A 610 47.04 -52.16 50.03
N PHE A 611 46.69 -52.00 48.74
CA PHE A 611 47.41 -51.08 47.83
C PHE A 611 47.44 -49.63 48.32
N LYS A 612 46.39 -49.17 49.02
CA LYS A 612 46.40 -47.86 49.67
C LYS A 612 47.53 -47.73 50.70
N GLN A 613 47.84 -48.78 51.45
CA GLN A 613 48.95 -48.77 52.40
C GLN A 613 50.30 -48.67 51.68
N VAL A 614 50.45 -49.30 50.52
CA VAL A 614 51.64 -49.12 49.67
C VAL A 614 51.81 -47.66 49.25
N ASN A 615 50.73 -46.99 48.85
CA ASN A 615 50.76 -45.55 48.52
C ASN A 615 51.07 -44.68 49.74
N ASP A 616 50.48 -44.99 50.89
CA ASP A 616 50.64 -44.20 52.12
C ASP A 616 52.06 -44.37 52.72
N GLU A 617 52.70 -45.54 52.55
CA GLU A 617 54.02 -45.87 53.11
C GLU A 617 55.18 -45.52 52.16
N TYR A 618 55.03 -45.73 50.85
CA TYR A 618 56.11 -45.55 49.86
C TYR A 618 55.86 -44.41 48.87
N GLY A 619 54.68 -43.78 48.91
CA GLY A 619 54.29 -42.68 48.03
C GLY A 619 53.68 -43.16 46.70
N HIS A 620 52.89 -42.26 46.09
CA HIS A 620 52.16 -42.55 44.84
C HIS A 620 53.04 -42.96 43.67
N HIS A 621 54.27 -42.43 43.56
CA HIS A 621 55.20 -42.80 42.49
C HIS A 621 55.62 -44.29 42.58
N VAL A 622 55.92 -44.78 43.79
CA VAL A 622 56.24 -46.20 44.00
C VAL A 622 54.99 -47.07 43.81
N GLY A 623 53.81 -46.57 44.20
CA GLY A 623 52.53 -47.23 43.91
C GLY A 623 52.23 -47.35 42.40
N ASP A 624 52.54 -46.32 41.61
CA ASP A 624 52.39 -46.32 40.16
C ASP A 624 53.36 -47.32 39.49
N LEU A 625 54.62 -47.35 39.92
CA LEU A 625 55.59 -48.37 39.49
C LEU A 625 55.14 -49.78 39.88
N TYR A 626 54.52 -49.92 41.05
CA TYR A 626 53.95 -51.19 41.50
C TYR A 626 52.81 -51.66 40.60
N LEU A 627 51.89 -50.77 40.25
CA LEU A 627 50.80 -51.08 39.30
C LEU A 627 51.34 -51.44 37.91
N GLN A 628 52.37 -50.76 37.42
CA GLN A 628 53.04 -51.08 36.14
C GLN A 628 53.67 -52.47 36.17
N GLU A 629 54.41 -52.79 37.23
CA GLU A 629 55.05 -54.10 37.38
C GLU A 629 54.01 -55.22 37.53
N ILE A 630 52.95 -55.00 38.30
CA ILE A 630 51.85 -55.96 38.41
C ILE A 630 51.14 -56.16 37.07
N ALA A 631 50.82 -55.08 36.34
CA ALA A 631 50.23 -55.20 35.01
C ALA A 631 51.12 -56.00 34.05
N ALA A 632 52.44 -55.75 34.07
CA ALA A 632 53.40 -56.50 33.27
C ALA A 632 53.50 -57.98 33.68
N ARG A 633 53.42 -58.30 34.97
CA ARG A 633 53.36 -59.68 35.49
C ARG A 633 52.08 -60.39 35.04
N LEU A 634 50.93 -59.74 35.18
CA LEU A 634 49.63 -60.28 34.75
C LEU A 634 49.63 -60.53 33.24
N LYS A 635 50.06 -59.56 32.42
CA LYS A 635 50.13 -59.66 30.95
C LYS A 635 51.01 -60.83 30.49
N ARG A 636 52.12 -61.12 31.18
CA ARG A 636 53.00 -62.28 30.89
C ARG A 636 52.33 -63.63 31.15
N GLN A 637 51.31 -63.70 31.99
CA GLN A 637 50.56 -64.93 32.25
C GLN A 637 49.41 -65.13 31.28
N LEU A 638 49.16 -64.21 30.36
CA LEU A 638 48.05 -64.27 29.42
C LEU A 638 48.50 -64.76 28.05
N ARG A 639 47.65 -65.52 27.38
CA ARG A 639 47.90 -65.98 26.00
C ARG A 639 47.48 -64.91 24.99
N PRO A 640 48.00 -64.95 23.75
CA PRO A 640 47.45 -64.16 22.66
C PRO A 640 45.94 -64.40 22.52
N GLY A 641 45.15 -63.33 22.63
CA GLY A 641 43.68 -63.38 22.57
C GLY A 641 42.98 -63.12 23.92
N ASP A 642 43.65 -63.30 25.05
CA ASP A 642 43.14 -62.82 26.34
C ASP A 642 43.38 -61.31 26.46
N MET A 643 42.51 -60.62 27.17
CA MET A 643 42.54 -59.15 27.28
C MET A 643 42.67 -58.73 28.74
N LEU A 644 43.78 -58.09 29.07
CA LEU A 644 44.00 -57.42 30.36
C LEU A 644 43.49 -55.99 30.30
N ALA A 645 42.66 -55.60 31.26
CA ALA A 645 42.21 -54.24 31.44
C ALA A 645 42.41 -53.76 32.88
N ARG A 646 42.69 -52.46 33.03
CA ARG A 646 42.65 -51.77 34.31
C ARG A 646 41.36 -50.98 34.40
N LEU A 647 40.59 -51.24 35.45
CA LEU A 647 39.27 -50.64 35.65
C LEU A 647 39.38 -49.26 36.32
N GLY A 648 40.40 -49.10 37.16
CA GLY A 648 40.73 -47.87 37.88
C GLY A 648 41.44 -48.22 39.19
N GLY A 649 42.30 -47.33 39.69
CA GLY A 649 43.02 -47.55 40.96
C GLY A 649 43.85 -48.83 40.94
N ASP A 650 43.56 -49.74 41.87
CA ASP A 650 44.12 -51.07 42.09
C ASP A 650 43.34 -52.21 41.41
N GLU A 651 42.28 -51.90 40.65
CA GLU A 651 41.40 -52.91 40.08
C GLU A 651 41.78 -53.27 38.64
N PHE A 652 41.91 -54.58 38.39
CA PHE A 652 42.15 -55.16 37.08
C PHE A 652 41.06 -56.17 36.74
N ALA A 653 40.80 -56.32 35.44
CA ALA A 653 39.95 -57.38 34.94
C ALA A 653 40.56 -58.03 33.70
N ILE A 654 40.30 -59.33 33.55
CA ILE A 654 40.81 -60.12 32.45
C ILE A 654 39.64 -60.84 31.79
N LEU A 655 39.48 -60.58 30.50
CA LEU A 655 38.55 -61.29 29.64
C LEU A 655 39.28 -62.46 28.98
N VAL A 656 38.72 -63.66 29.12
CA VAL A 656 39.23 -64.92 28.55
C VAL A 656 38.21 -65.44 27.54
N PRO A 657 38.30 -65.04 26.24
CA PRO A 657 37.25 -65.30 25.25
C PRO A 657 36.96 -66.78 24.99
N ASP A 658 37.99 -67.64 25.08
CA ASP A 658 37.90 -69.06 24.73
C ASP A 658 38.20 -69.94 25.95
N ALA A 659 37.35 -69.87 26.98
CA ALA A 659 37.56 -70.59 28.24
C ALA A 659 37.08 -72.06 28.17
N HIS A 660 36.07 -72.36 27.35
CA HIS A 660 35.42 -73.67 27.18
C HIS A 660 34.74 -74.27 28.42
N ASN A 661 35.26 -74.08 29.63
CA ASN A 661 34.64 -74.48 30.90
C ASN A 661 35.19 -73.65 32.08
N ARG A 662 34.51 -73.71 33.23
CA ARG A 662 34.89 -72.96 34.45
C ARG A 662 36.28 -73.32 34.99
N ARG A 663 36.70 -74.58 34.89
CA ARG A 663 37.99 -75.05 35.44
C ARG A 663 39.19 -74.33 34.79
N VAL A 664 39.09 -73.99 33.50
CA VAL A 664 40.12 -73.23 32.78
C VAL A 664 40.25 -71.82 33.36
N VAL A 665 39.13 -71.15 33.65
CA VAL A 665 39.13 -69.81 34.26
C VAL A 665 39.68 -69.86 35.69
N GLU A 666 39.33 -70.89 36.46
CA GLU A 666 39.87 -71.14 37.81
C GLU A 666 41.38 -71.43 37.80
N GLU A 667 41.89 -72.13 36.78
CA GLU A 667 43.33 -72.36 36.60
C GLU A 667 44.07 -71.06 36.28
N ILE A 668 43.54 -70.25 35.37
CA ILE A 668 44.11 -68.93 35.05
C ILE A 668 44.08 -68.03 36.29
N ALA A 669 42.98 -67.96 37.02
CA ALA A 669 42.87 -67.20 38.26
C ALA A 669 43.92 -67.62 39.30
N ARG A 670 44.13 -68.93 39.51
CA ARG A 670 45.19 -69.43 40.42
C ARG A 670 46.59 -69.05 39.96
N ARG A 671 46.86 -69.09 38.64
CA ARG A 671 48.15 -68.64 38.08
C ARG A 671 48.36 -67.15 38.30
N LEU A 672 47.32 -66.34 38.13
CA LEU A 672 47.37 -64.90 38.37
C LEU A 672 47.56 -64.59 39.86
N GLU A 673 46.88 -65.29 40.77
CA GLU A 673 47.12 -65.17 42.23
C GLU A 673 48.58 -65.47 42.59
N SER A 674 49.22 -66.44 41.94
CA SER A 674 50.63 -66.79 42.20
C SER A 674 51.63 -65.70 41.76
N CYS A 675 51.24 -64.76 40.89
CA CYS A 675 52.09 -63.66 40.45
C CYS A 675 52.45 -62.67 41.56
N PHE A 676 51.63 -62.65 42.62
CA PHE A 676 51.80 -61.80 43.78
C PHE A 676 52.72 -62.41 44.84
N ALA A 677 53.08 -63.71 44.71
CA ALA A 677 53.92 -64.39 45.70
C ALA A 677 55.40 -63.95 45.67
N ALA A 678 55.90 -63.52 44.50
CA ALA A 678 57.26 -63.00 44.38
C ALA A 678 57.32 -61.51 44.76
N PRO A 679 58.24 -61.08 45.63
CA PRO A 679 58.39 -59.65 45.94
C PRO A 679 58.67 -58.81 44.69
N ALA A 680 58.24 -57.54 44.69
CA ALA A 680 58.57 -56.56 43.67
C ALA A 680 59.69 -55.64 44.20
N GLU A 681 60.83 -55.66 43.52
CA GLU A 681 61.98 -54.79 43.82
C GLU A 681 61.81 -53.48 43.03
N LEU A 682 61.35 -52.42 43.70
CA LEU A 682 61.04 -51.14 43.07
C LEU A 682 61.76 -50.00 43.81
N GLU A 683 62.64 -49.31 43.09
CA GLU A 683 63.44 -48.18 43.63
C GLU A 683 64.16 -48.51 44.95
N GLY A 684 64.62 -49.76 45.11
CA GLY A 684 65.33 -50.22 46.31
C GLY A 684 64.44 -50.70 47.47
N ASN A 685 63.12 -50.74 47.28
CA ASN A 685 62.16 -51.30 48.23
C ASN A 685 61.70 -52.70 47.77
N THR A 686 61.62 -53.63 48.71
CA THR A 686 61.06 -54.97 48.48
C THR A 686 59.59 -54.99 48.90
N LEU A 687 58.67 -54.89 47.94
CA LEU A 687 57.23 -54.91 48.21
C LEU A 687 56.68 -56.33 48.11
N THR A 688 55.99 -56.79 49.15
CA THR A 688 55.19 -58.02 49.13
C THR A 688 53.73 -57.66 49.20
N GLY A 689 52.94 -58.15 48.25
CA GLY A 689 51.51 -57.87 48.20
C GLY A 689 50.70 -59.13 47.92
N SER A 690 49.39 -59.00 48.01
CA SER A 690 48.45 -60.03 47.59
C SER A 690 47.33 -59.41 46.79
N ALA A 691 46.57 -60.23 46.09
CA ALA A 691 45.38 -59.79 45.39
C ALA A 691 44.21 -60.72 45.72
N SER A 692 43.03 -60.13 45.79
CA SER A 692 41.75 -60.82 45.86
C SER A 692 41.21 -61.01 44.45
N VAL A 693 40.91 -62.25 44.07
CA VAL A 693 40.53 -62.62 42.70
C VAL A 693 39.16 -63.29 42.65
N GLY A 694 38.22 -62.68 41.95
CA GLY A 694 36.89 -63.23 41.66
C GLY A 694 36.77 -63.70 40.21
N ILE A 695 35.93 -64.69 39.95
CA ILE A 695 35.71 -65.22 38.61
C ILE A 695 34.21 -65.25 38.29
N ALA A 696 33.87 -65.00 37.04
CA ALA A 696 32.55 -65.26 36.48
C ALA A 696 32.68 -65.96 35.11
N VAL A 697 31.77 -66.89 34.81
CA VAL A 697 31.75 -67.67 33.58
C VAL A 697 30.42 -67.48 32.86
N TYR A 698 30.47 -67.09 31.58
CA TYR A 698 29.28 -67.00 30.75
C TYR A 698 28.90 -68.38 30.17
N PRO A 699 27.61 -68.78 30.15
CA PRO A 699 26.43 -68.07 30.65
C PRO A 699 26.05 -68.40 32.12
N GLU A 700 26.84 -69.22 32.81
CA GLU A 700 26.51 -69.78 34.13
C GLU A 700 26.32 -68.71 35.23
N ASP A 701 27.18 -67.68 35.23
CA ASP A 701 27.24 -66.63 36.27
C ASP A 701 26.57 -65.31 35.87
N GLY A 702 26.02 -65.23 34.65
CA GLY A 702 25.39 -64.02 34.12
C GLY A 702 25.15 -64.10 32.61
N ALA A 703 24.06 -63.48 32.16
CA ALA A 703 23.64 -63.44 30.75
C ALA A 703 24.01 -62.12 30.04
N SER A 704 24.49 -61.11 30.78
CA SER A 704 24.94 -59.80 30.29
C SER A 704 26.34 -59.46 30.83
N SER A 705 27.00 -58.47 30.20
CA SER A 705 28.28 -57.91 30.65
C SER A 705 28.21 -57.40 32.09
N ASP A 706 27.18 -56.62 32.40
CA ASP A 706 26.92 -56.10 33.75
C ASP A 706 26.72 -57.21 34.80
N GLU A 707 25.97 -58.26 34.46
CA GLU A 707 25.76 -59.40 35.36
C GLU A 707 27.08 -60.15 35.63
N LEU A 708 27.88 -60.40 34.59
CA LEU A 708 29.18 -61.07 34.74
C LEU A 708 30.17 -60.24 35.56
N LEU A 709 30.27 -58.93 35.30
CA LEU A 709 31.12 -58.02 36.07
C LEU A 709 30.70 -58.01 37.54
N LYS A 710 29.39 -57.89 37.81
CA LYS A 710 28.84 -57.88 39.16
C LYS A 710 29.06 -59.21 39.89
N THR A 711 28.91 -60.34 39.20
CA THR A 711 29.16 -61.66 39.80
C THR A 711 30.65 -61.87 40.10
N ALA A 712 31.55 -61.46 39.20
CA ALA A 712 32.98 -61.56 39.41
C ALA A 712 33.46 -60.67 40.58
N ASP A 713 32.97 -59.42 40.65
CA ASP A 713 33.23 -58.50 41.76
C ASP A 713 32.72 -59.05 43.10
N ALA A 714 31.48 -59.55 43.13
CA ALA A 714 30.92 -60.17 44.33
C ALA A 714 31.74 -61.38 44.81
N ALA A 715 32.20 -62.24 43.88
CA ALA A 715 33.06 -63.38 44.19
C ALA A 715 34.44 -62.93 44.73
N MET A 716 35.00 -61.85 44.20
CA MET A 716 36.24 -61.24 44.68
C MET A 716 36.05 -60.70 46.11
N TYR A 717 34.97 -59.96 46.35
CA TYR A 717 34.68 -59.32 47.63
C TYR A 717 34.51 -60.33 48.78
N VAL A 718 33.89 -61.49 48.50
CA VAL A 718 33.80 -62.60 49.46
C VAL A 718 35.18 -63.09 49.86
N LYS A 719 36.09 -63.31 48.89
CA LYS A 719 37.47 -63.73 49.18
C LYS A 719 38.24 -62.67 49.98
N LYS A 720 38.07 -61.39 49.64
CA LYS A 720 38.70 -60.27 50.35
C LYS A 720 38.31 -60.28 51.83
N LYS A 721 37.01 -60.41 52.15
CA LYS A 721 36.51 -60.50 53.53
C LYS A 721 37.04 -61.71 54.30
N THR A 722 37.09 -62.89 53.68
CA THR A 722 37.60 -64.10 54.34
C THR A 722 39.09 -63.96 54.69
N ARG A 723 39.90 -63.32 53.83
CA ARG A 723 41.33 -63.05 54.09
C ARG A 723 41.55 -62.03 55.21
N THR A 724 40.79 -60.93 55.23
CA THR A 724 40.89 -59.93 56.31
C THR A 724 40.49 -60.51 57.66
N SER A 725 39.51 -61.44 57.68
CA SER A 725 39.04 -62.11 58.90
C SER A 725 40.00 -63.20 59.42
N ALA A 726 40.93 -63.69 58.59
CA ALA A 726 41.93 -64.69 58.97
C ALA A 726 43.29 -64.08 59.41
N LYS A 727 43.45 -62.75 59.23
CA LYS A 727 44.62 -61.96 59.67
C LYS A 727 44.33 -61.10 60.92
N ALA A 728 43.07 -61.03 61.36
CA ALA A 728 42.63 -60.43 62.63
C ALA A 728 42.49 -61.51 63.70
#